data_AF-A0A3P7J3B8-F1
#
_entry.id   AF-A0A3P7J3B8-F1
#
_cell.length_a   1.000
_cell.length_b   1.000
_cell.length_c   1.000
_cell.angle_alpha   90.00
_cell.angle_beta   90.00
_cell.angle_gamma   90.00
#
_symmetry.space_group_name_H-M   'P 1'
#
loop_
_entity.id
_entity.type
_entity.pdbx_description
1 polymer ?
#
loop_
_entity_poly.entity_id
_entity_poly.type
_entity_poly.pdbx_seq_one_letter_code
_entity_poly.pdbx_strand_id
1 'polypeptide(L)'
;MDIPIYTAVQIRMYKRRKIGELPPHIFAIADNTYSNMKNHKRNQSVVISGQHSWIEQQVLEANPILEAFGNAKTIRNDNSSRFGKYIDVHFNASGSIEGARIEKYLLEKSRIVSQSQGERNYHIFYCLLAGLSPEEKKNLELTKPSDYFYLTQGKSLEADGRDDAADLAEIRSAMKVLLFKEPEIGAIFQLLAALLHIGNVKYRGTVVDTIEGVEVTDGRDDAADLAEIRSAMKVLLFKEPEIGAIFQLLAALLHIGNVKYRGTVVDTIEGVEVSDAANVARIARLLQVSEQALLSTLTTRCIVTKEERVVVRLSSRAAVDARDALVKGIYGRLFDYILTRINDAIYKPRSDNANRHSIGVLDIFGFENFEINSFEQLCINYANESLQQFFVQHIFKMEQAEYDQEQINWRHIKFIDNQDTLEMIAIRPMNLFSLIDEESIFPKGTDQSMLCKLHNNHSKDILYLRPKSDLQRSFGVKHFAGPVFYNTKGFLEKNRDAFSADLLGLVQASKMHLLLRIFDIVDYNENGTIRGKGVTVSGQFRKSLDQLMQQLNQTEPFFIRCIKPNEYKRALMMDRDLVLRQLQYSGMMETIKIRRNGYPIRHDFEPFVRRYRVLVNGVGAPNQVEVRTAAEQICKKVLGSESEFQLGKTKVF
;
A
#
# COMPACT_ATOMS: atom_id res chain seq x y z
N MET A 1 -21.75 11.45 -5.38
CA MET A 1 -22.24 11.82 -6.73
C MET A 1 -21.23 11.27 -7.72
N ASP A 2 -21.48 10.07 -8.23
CA ASP A 2 -20.58 9.45 -9.20
C ASP A 2 -20.71 10.14 -10.55
N ILE A 3 -19.57 10.59 -11.07
CA ILE A 3 -19.50 11.22 -12.38
C ILE A 3 -19.63 10.08 -13.41
N PRO A 4 -20.56 10.13 -14.39
CA PRO A 4 -20.83 9.04 -15.33
C PRO A 4 -19.75 8.89 -16.43
N ILE A 5 -18.48 8.93 -16.06
CA ILE A 5 -17.32 8.87 -16.94
C ILE A 5 -16.65 7.49 -16.96
N TYR A 6 -17.04 6.59 -16.06
CA TYR A 6 -16.48 5.23 -15.95
C TYR A 6 -17.40 4.16 -16.58
N THR A 7 -17.95 4.44 -17.77
CA THR A 7 -18.85 3.51 -18.46
C THR A 7 -18.13 2.70 -19.54
N ALA A 8 -18.67 1.53 -19.87
CA ALA A 8 -18.19 0.73 -21.00
C ALA A 8 -18.27 1.47 -22.35
N VAL A 9 -19.17 2.46 -22.48
CA VAL A 9 -19.23 3.35 -23.65
C VAL A 9 -17.99 4.24 -23.69
N GLN A 10 -17.64 4.85 -22.56
CA GLN A 10 -16.45 5.69 -22.46
C GLN A 10 -15.17 4.90 -22.72
N ILE A 11 -15.04 3.69 -22.18
CA ILE A 11 -13.88 2.80 -22.46
C ILE A 11 -13.74 2.56 -23.97
N ARG A 12 -14.84 2.25 -24.67
CA ARG A 12 -14.82 2.02 -26.12
C ARG A 12 -14.49 3.29 -26.92
N MET A 13 -14.93 4.46 -26.45
CA MET A 13 -14.66 5.74 -27.10
C MET A 13 -13.16 6.07 -27.12
N TYR A 14 -12.44 5.77 -26.04
CA TYR A 14 -11.00 6.05 -25.91
C TYR A 14 -10.09 5.01 -26.55
N LYS A 15 -10.62 3.84 -26.92
CA LYS A 15 -9.84 2.74 -27.51
C LYS A 15 -9.25 3.12 -28.87
N ARG A 16 -7.95 2.89 -29.06
CA ARG A 16 -7.16 3.24 -30.27
C ARG A 16 -7.14 4.73 -30.60
N ARG A 17 -7.39 5.60 -29.62
CA ARG A 17 -7.31 7.06 -29.80
C ARG A 17 -5.98 7.59 -29.28
N LYS A 18 -5.40 8.53 -30.01
CA LYS A 18 -4.16 9.17 -29.56
C LYS A 18 -4.46 10.17 -28.45
N ILE A 19 -3.49 10.33 -27.55
CA ILE A 19 -3.52 11.43 -26.56
C ILE A 19 -3.70 12.76 -27.29
N GLY A 20 -4.67 13.56 -26.85
CA GLY A 20 -5.02 14.86 -27.43
C GLY A 20 -6.18 14.84 -28.43
N GLU A 21 -6.59 13.68 -28.96
CA GLU A 21 -7.79 13.58 -29.83
C GLU A 21 -9.09 13.71 -29.04
N LEU A 22 -9.08 13.27 -27.78
CA LEU A 22 -10.22 13.30 -26.86
C LEU A 22 -9.86 14.04 -25.57
N PRO A 23 -10.85 14.49 -24.78
CA PRO A 23 -10.60 15.13 -23.49
C PRO A 23 -9.71 14.26 -22.58
N PRO A 24 -8.84 14.86 -21.74
CA PRO A 24 -7.97 14.11 -20.84
C PRO A 24 -8.76 13.13 -19.97
N HIS A 25 -8.37 11.85 -20.02
CA HIS A 25 -9.01 10.78 -19.24
C HIS A 25 -8.01 9.66 -18.98
N ILE A 26 -8.17 8.93 -17.87
CA ILE A 26 -7.30 7.80 -17.51
C ILE A 26 -7.30 6.70 -18.58
N PHE A 27 -8.41 6.52 -19.31
CA PHE A 27 -8.51 5.57 -20.42
C PHE A 27 -7.63 5.93 -21.61
N ALA A 28 -7.36 7.23 -21.84
CA ALA A 28 -6.42 7.66 -22.88
C ALA A 28 -5.00 7.20 -22.54
N ILE A 29 -4.60 7.34 -21.26
CA ILE A 29 -3.28 6.90 -20.78
C ILE A 29 -3.18 5.38 -20.93
N ALA A 30 -4.16 4.63 -20.42
CA ALA A 30 -4.18 3.16 -20.50
C ALA A 30 -4.06 2.62 -21.95
N ASP A 31 -4.82 3.18 -22.90
CA ASP A 31 -4.77 2.74 -24.31
C ASP A 31 -3.43 3.08 -24.98
N ASN A 32 -2.82 4.20 -24.62
CA ASN A 32 -1.51 4.61 -25.15
C ASN A 32 -0.38 3.77 -24.55
N THR A 33 -0.43 3.46 -23.25
CA THR A 33 0.52 2.53 -22.62
C THR A 33 0.47 1.16 -23.29
N TYR A 34 -0.74 0.61 -23.49
CA TYR A 34 -0.92 -0.67 -24.17
C TYR A 34 -0.41 -0.64 -25.62
N SER A 35 -0.72 0.43 -26.36
CA SER A 35 -0.26 0.61 -27.73
C SER A 35 1.27 0.74 -27.80
N ASN A 36 1.90 1.45 -26.86
CA ASN A 36 3.35 1.60 -26.78
C ASN A 36 4.03 0.26 -26.50
N MET A 37 3.52 -0.53 -25.56
CA MET A 37 4.02 -1.88 -25.27
C MET A 37 4.01 -2.74 -26.55
N LYS A 38 2.89 -2.77 -27.27
CA LYS A 38 2.73 -3.59 -28.47
C LYS A 38 3.63 -3.13 -29.63
N ASN A 39 3.78 -1.83 -29.80
CA ASN A 39 4.52 -1.25 -30.92
C ASN A 39 6.04 -1.26 -30.70
N HIS A 40 6.51 -0.99 -29.48
CA HIS A 40 7.94 -0.83 -29.17
C HIS A 40 8.57 -2.08 -28.52
N LYS A 41 7.77 -3.12 -28.23
CA LYS A 41 8.23 -4.37 -27.57
C LYS A 41 8.99 -4.14 -26.26
N ARG A 42 8.75 -3.02 -25.57
CA ARG A 42 9.30 -2.69 -24.25
C ARG A 42 8.20 -2.79 -23.20
N ASN A 43 8.57 -3.26 -22.00
CA ASN A 43 7.65 -3.26 -20.86
C ASN A 43 7.29 -1.83 -20.47
N GLN A 44 6.04 -1.64 -20.08
CA GLN A 44 5.48 -0.32 -19.78
C GLN A 44 4.89 -0.30 -18.35
N SER A 45 4.31 0.82 -17.95
CA SER A 45 3.52 0.93 -16.71
C SER A 45 2.18 1.66 -16.95
N VAL A 46 1.09 1.20 -16.32
CA VAL A 46 -0.35 1.64 -16.40
C VAL A 46 -1.30 0.88 -17.38
N VAL A 47 -2.43 0.32 -16.88
CA VAL A 47 -3.61 -0.14 -17.68
C VAL A 47 -4.94 -0.03 -16.89
N ILE A 48 -6.06 0.20 -17.62
CA ILE A 48 -7.43 -0.27 -17.27
C ILE A 48 -8.03 -0.94 -18.54
N SER A 49 -8.53 -2.18 -18.43
CA SER A 49 -9.06 -3.00 -19.54
C SER A 49 -10.57 -3.24 -19.45
N GLY A 50 -11.16 -3.67 -20.58
CA GLY A 50 -12.55 -4.12 -20.69
C GLY A 50 -12.70 -5.34 -21.61
N GLN A 51 -13.81 -6.07 -21.39
CA GLN A 51 -14.18 -7.45 -21.81
C GLN A 51 -13.42 -8.58 -21.08
N HIS A 52 -14.06 -9.08 -20.02
CA HIS A 52 -13.50 -9.94 -18.98
C HIS A 52 -13.10 -11.33 -19.48
N SER A 53 -11.79 -11.61 -19.48
CA SER A 53 -11.27 -12.97 -19.34
C SER A 53 -11.36 -13.41 -17.86
N TRP A 54 -11.39 -14.73 -17.59
CA TRP A 54 -11.44 -15.25 -16.21
C TRP A 54 -10.27 -14.73 -15.35
N ILE A 55 -9.09 -14.54 -15.96
CA ILE A 55 -7.92 -14.02 -15.25
C ILE A 55 -8.06 -12.53 -14.89
N GLU A 56 -8.71 -11.73 -15.74
CA GLU A 56 -9.02 -10.32 -15.44
C GLU A 56 -9.96 -10.19 -14.25
N GLN A 57 -10.98 -11.05 -14.18
CA GLN A 57 -11.89 -11.08 -13.04
C GLN A 57 -11.11 -11.41 -11.76
N GLN A 58 -10.27 -12.45 -11.76
CA GLN A 58 -9.48 -12.80 -10.58
C GLN A 58 -8.54 -11.66 -10.13
N VAL A 59 -7.95 -10.89 -11.05
CA VAL A 59 -7.12 -9.73 -10.69
C VAL A 59 -7.95 -8.62 -10.02
N LEU A 60 -9.17 -8.37 -10.50
CA LEU A 60 -10.06 -7.36 -9.91
C LEU A 60 -10.56 -7.79 -8.52
N GLU A 61 -10.91 -9.06 -8.34
CA GLU A 61 -11.38 -9.65 -7.09
C GLU A 61 -10.30 -9.69 -6.00
N ALA A 62 -9.02 -9.51 -6.35
CA ALA A 62 -7.96 -9.37 -5.34
C ALA A 62 -8.07 -8.05 -4.55
N ASN A 63 -8.64 -6.99 -5.13
CA ASN A 63 -8.65 -5.66 -4.51
C ASN A 63 -9.47 -5.61 -3.20
N PRO A 64 -10.74 -6.07 -3.13
CA PRO A 64 -11.49 -6.04 -1.87
C PRO A 64 -10.77 -6.72 -0.70
N ILE A 65 -10.09 -7.84 -0.97
CA ILE A 65 -9.30 -8.56 0.04
C ILE A 65 -8.08 -7.72 0.47
N LEU A 66 -7.32 -7.20 -0.49
CA LEU A 66 -6.15 -6.39 -0.21
C LEU A 66 -6.50 -5.09 0.52
N GLU A 67 -7.63 -4.46 0.20
CA GLU A 67 -8.13 -3.29 0.90
C GLU A 67 -8.59 -3.63 2.32
N ALA A 68 -9.31 -4.74 2.50
CA ALA A 68 -9.74 -5.16 3.83
C ALA A 68 -8.58 -5.40 4.80
N PHE A 69 -7.54 -6.10 4.34
CA PHE A 69 -6.39 -6.47 5.17
C PHE A 69 -5.25 -5.44 5.16
N GLY A 70 -5.21 -4.56 4.17
CA GLY A 70 -4.10 -3.65 3.92
C GLY A 70 -4.46 -2.17 4.01
N ASN A 71 -5.74 -1.80 4.04
CA ASN A 71 -6.17 -0.40 4.17
C ASN A 71 -6.77 -0.11 5.54
N ALA A 72 -6.71 1.16 5.92
CA ALA A 72 -7.32 1.66 7.14
C ALA A 72 -7.75 3.13 7.02
N LYS A 73 -8.67 3.55 7.91
CA LYS A 73 -9.04 4.95 8.07
C LYS A 73 -7.92 5.72 8.79
N THR A 74 -7.50 6.80 8.15
CA THR A 74 -6.61 7.83 8.69
C THR A 74 -7.41 9.13 8.87
N ILE A 75 -6.81 10.13 9.50
CA ILE A 75 -7.41 11.47 9.61
C ILE A 75 -7.72 12.06 8.22
N ARG A 76 -6.93 11.70 7.20
CA ARG A 76 -7.01 12.30 5.86
C ARG A 76 -7.80 11.50 4.83
N ASN A 77 -7.86 10.18 4.98
CA ASN A 77 -8.47 9.25 4.01
C ASN A 77 -9.07 8.06 4.76
N ASP A 78 -10.35 7.76 4.54
CA ASP A 78 -11.06 6.66 5.21
C ASP A 78 -10.71 5.28 4.70
N ASN A 79 -10.14 5.17 3.49
CA ASN A 79 -9.67 3.92 2.89
C ASN A 79 -8.23 4.10 2.38
N SER A 80 -7.29 4.38 3.28
CA SER A 80 -5.89 4.59 2.91
C SER A 80 -5.14 3.28 2.85
N SER A 81 -4.51 2.97 1.72
CA SER A 81 -3.53 1.89 1.62
C SER A 81 -2.45 2.05 2.68
N ARG A 82 -2.27 1.01 3.51
CA ARG A 82 -1.21 0.90 4.54
C ARG A 82 -0.11 -0.08 4.14
N PHE A 83 0.00 -0.32 2.84
CA PHE A 83 1.11 -0.97 2.17
C PHE A 83 1.28 -0.46 0.73
N GLY A 84 2.49 -0.56 0.18
CA GLY A 84 2.74 -0.33 -1.25
C GLY A 84 2.39 -1.57 -2.05
N LYS A 85 1.70 -1.40 -3.17
CA LYS A 85 1.18 -2.44 -4.05
C LYS A 85 1.72 -2.23 -5.47
N TYR A 86 2.53 -3.17 -5.96
CA TYR A 86 2.91 -3.21 -7.36
C TYR A 86 2.22 -4.40 -8.05
N ILE A 87 1.46 -4.12 -9.09
CA ILE A 87 0.74 -5.12 -9.88
C ILE A 87 1.44 -5.22 -11.23
N ASP A 88 2.11 -6.33 -11.50
CA ASP A 88 2.76 -6.62 -12.77
C ASP A 88 1.85 -7.50 -13.63
N VAL A 89 1.22 -6.91 -14.65
CA VAL A 89 0.26 -7.59 -15.54
C VAL A 89 0.98 -8.11 -16.77
N HIS A 90 0.90 -9.41 -17.04
CA HIS A 90 1.64 -10.09 -18.13
C HIS A 90 0.75 -10.29 -19.35
N PHE A 91 1.28 -9.95 -20.52
CA PHE A 91 0.60 -10.06 -21.80
C PHE A 91 1.28 -11.06 -22.73
N ASN A 92 0.47 -11.81 -23.49
CA ASN A 92 0.99 -12.65 -24.57
C ASN A 92 1.31 -11.83 -25.84
N ALA A 93 1.92 -12.50 -26.82
CA ALA A 93 2.21 -11.91 -28.13
C ALA A 93 0.96 -11.38 -28.88
N SER A 94 -0.24 -11.89 -28.58
CA SER A 94 -1.49 -11.36 -29.15
C SER A 94 -2.00 -10.09 -28.45
N GLY A 95 -1.44 -9.77 -27.28
CA GLY A 95 -1.81 -8.65 -26.43
C GLY A 95 -2.97 -8.92 -25.48
N SER A 96 -3.23 -10.18 -25.14
CA SER A 96 -4.21 -10.58 -24.11
C SER A 96 -3.51 -10.85 -22.77
N ILE A 97 -4.21 -10.61 -21.66
CA ILE A 97 -3.68 -10.85 -20.31
C ILE A 97 -3.54 -12.36 -20.09
N GLU A 98 -2.34 -12.81 -19.72
CA GLU A 98 -2.06 -14.21 -19.38
C GLU A 98 -2.03 -14.47 -17.87
N GLY A 99 -1.76 -13.43 -17.10
CA GLY A 99 -1.61 -13.50 -15.66
C GLY A 99 -1.18 -12.16 -15.08
N ALA A 100 -1.16 -12.08 -13.77
CA ALA A 100 -0.59 -10.95 -13.07
C ALA A 100 0.17 -11.43 -11.83
N ARG A 101 1.04 -10.57 -11.31
CA ARG A 101 1.72 -10.79 -10.03
C ARG A 101 1.60 -9.53 -9.19
N ILE A 102 1.22 -9.68 -7.94
CA ILE A 102 1.12 -8.58 -6.98
C ILE A 102 2.28 -8.70 -6.00
N GLU A 103 3.08 -7.65 -5.92
CA GLU A 103 4.16 -7.49 -4.95
C GLU A 103 3.77 -6.43 -3.92
N LYS A 104 4.03 -6.72 -2.64
CA LYS A 104 3.84 -5.76 -1.55
C LYS A 104 5.17 -5.09 -1.18
N TYR A 105 5.09 -3.87 -0.70
CA TYR A 105 6.20 -3.15 -0.07
C TYR A 105 5.72 -2.52 1.23
N LEU A 106 6.34 -2.90 2.35
CA LEU A 106 6.08 -2.36 3.70
C LEU A 106 4.61 -2.45 4.14
N LEU A 107 4.30 -3.31 5.11
CA LEU A 107 3.01 -3.26 5.81
C LEU A 107 3.19 -2.48 7.13
N GLU A 108 2.30 -1.53 7.43
CA GLU A 108 2.32 -0.81 8.72
C GLU A 108 1.83 -1.70 9.88
N LYS A 109 2.69 -2.62 10.35
CA LYS A 109 2.33 -3.59 11.40
C LYS A 109 1.96 -2.93 12.73
N SER A 110 2.53 -1.77 13.05
CA SER A 110 2.22 -1.06 14.29
C SER A 110 0.76 -0.63 14.40
N ARG A 111 0.09 -0.37 13.27
CA ARG A 111 -1.34 -0.04 13.23
C ARG A 111 -2.23 -1.10 13.87
N ILE A 112 -1.80 -2.36 13.88
CA ILE A 112 -2.59 -3.46 14.46
C ILE A 112 -2.74 -3.27 15.97
N VAL A 113 -1.70 -2.77 16.63
CA VAL A 113 -1.65 -2.69 18.10
C VAL A 113 -1.85 -1.28 18.65
N SER A 114 -1.63 -0.25 17.82
CA SER A 114 -1.72 1.14 18.22
C SER A 114 -2.17 2.01 17.04
N GLN A 115 -3.11 2.92 17.28
CA GLN A 115 -3.58 3.89 16.29
C GLN A 115 -3.55 5.30 16.87
N SER A 116 -3.30 6.28 16.03
CA SER A 116 -3.41 7.70 16.39
C SER A 116 -4.87 8.11 16.59
N GLN A 117 -5.10 9.18 17.33
CA GLN A 117 -6.44 9.70 17.58
C GLN A 117 -7.15 10.06 16.26
N GLY A 118 -8.39 9.57 16.09
CA GLY A 118 -9.21 9.73 14.89
C GLY A 118 -9.00 8.65 13.83
N GLU A 119 -8.01 7.77 13.98
CA GLU A 119 -7.72 6.69 13.04
C GLU A 119 -8.37 5.36 13.46
N ARG A 120 -8.61 4.47 12.48
CA ARG A 120 -9.03 3.09 12.74
C ARG A 120 -7.85 2.13 12.54
N ASN A 121 -8.07 0.92 13.05
CA ASN A 121 -7.31 -0.27 12.66
C ASN A 121 -7.70 -0.72 11.23
N TYR A 122 -7.11 -1.80 10.72
CA TYR A 122 -7.44 -2.37 9.40
C TYR A 122 -8.92 -2.73 9.28
N HIS A 123 -9.51 -2.51 8.10
CA HIS A 123 -10.95 -2.67 7.86
C HIS A 123 -11.47 -4.07 8.19
N ILE A 124 -10.67 -5.12 7.90
CA ILE A 124 -11.06 -6.51 8.10
C ILE A 124 -11.56 -6.80 9.52
N PHE A 125 -11.03 -6.15 10.56
CA PHE A 125 -11.50 -6.36 11.93
C PHE A 125 -12.93 -5.84 12.15
N TYR A 126 -13.28 -4.70 11.55
CA TYR A 126 -14.61 -4.12 11.62
C TYR A 126 -15.59 -4.93 10.76
N CYS A 127 -15.17 -5.28 9.54
CA CYS A 127 -15.95 -6.14 8.65
C CYS A 127 -16.25 -7.49 9.31
N LEU A 128 -15.28 -8.12 9.96
CA LEU A 128 -15.45 -9.38 10.69
C LEU A 128 -16.50 -9.26 11.80
N LEU A 129 -16.42 -8.22 12.62
CA LEU A 129 -17.35 -8.01 13.73
C LEU A 129 -18.75 -7.60 13.27
N ALA A 130 -18.88 -6.95 12.12
CA ALA A 130 -20.17 -6.59 11.53
C ALA A 130 -20.82 -7.79 10.83
N GLY A 131 -20.12 -8.41 9.86
CA GLY A 131 -20.69 -9.33 8.89
C GLY A 131 -20.72 -10.83 9.26
N LEU A 132 -20.10 -11.27 10.35
CA LEU A 132 -20.22 -12.68 10.77
C LEU A 132 -21.65 -13.00 11.24
N SER A 133 -22.11 -14.23 11.01
CA SER A 133 -23.38 -14.70 11.55
C SER A 133 -23.34 -14.79 13.08
N PRO A 134 -24.50 -14.75 13.77
CA PRO A 134 -24.54 -14.91 15.23
C PRO A 134 -23.90 -16.21 15.73
N GLU A 135 -24.00 -17.30 14.97
CA GLU A 135 -23.37 -18.59 15.28
C GLU A 135 -21.84 -18.51 15.15
N GLU A 136 -21.32 -17.95 14.06
CA GLU A 136 -19.88 -17.74 13.88
C GLU A 136 -19.31 -16.81 14.98
N LYS A 137 -20.01 -15.72 15.32
CA LYS A 137 -19.61 -14.83 16.42
C LYS A 137 -19.57 -15.58 17.75
N LYS A 138 -20.57 -16.43 18.03
CA LYS A 138 -20.58 -17.26 19.24
C LYS A 138 -19.41 -18.25 19.27
N ASN A 139 -19.11 -18.90 18.15
CA ASN A 139 -18.02 -19.88 18.04
C ASN A 139 -16.63 -19.23 18.20
N LEU A 140 -16.47 -17.99 17.74
CA LEU A 140 -15.24 -17.20 17.88
C LEU A 140 -15.22 -16.34 19.16
N GLU A 141 -16.28 -16.42 19.97
CA GLU A 141 -16.50 -15.60 21.17
C GLU A 141 -16.31 -14.10 20.90
N LEU A 142 -16.86 -13.62 19.77
CA LEU A 142 -16.77 -12.23 19.33
C LEU A 142 -17.94 -11.38 19.81
N THR A 143 -17.67 -10.13 20.18
CA THR A 143 -18.66 -9.15 20.63
C THR A 143 -18.62 -7.86 19.79
N LYS A 144 -18.74 -6.67 20.39
CA LYS A 144 -18.73 -5.38 19.69
C LYS A 144 -17.31 -4.79 19.61
N PRO A 145 -17.00 -3.94 18.61
CA PRO A 145 -15.67 -3.35 18.44
C PRO A 145 -15.12 -2.64 19.68
N SER A 146 -15.98 -1.98 20.47
CA SER A 146 -15.58 -1.26 21.69
C SER A 146 -14.99 -2.15 22.79
N ASP A 147 -15.22 -3.46 22.72
CA ASP A 147 -14.74 -4.41 23.74
C ASP A 147 -13.29 -4.83 23.50
N TYR A 148 -12.69 -4.44 22.37
CA TYR A 148 -11.34 -4.83 21.98
C TYR A 148 -10.35 -3.67 22.10
N PHE A 149 -9.30 -3.89 22.90
CA PHE A 149 -8.23 -2.94 23.15
C PHE A 149 -7.60 -2.43 21.84
N TYR A 150 -7.31 -3.33 20.90
CA TYR A 150 -6.70 -2.98 19.61
C TYR A 150 -7.60 -2.21 18.64
N LEU A 151 -8.91 -2.13 18.89
CA LEU A 151 -9.84 -1.36 18.06
C LEU A 151 -10.22 0.00 18.69
N THR A 152 -9.83 0.22 19.95
CA THR A 152 -10.23 1.41 20.71
C THR A 152 -9.13 2.46 20.89
N GLN A 153 -7.88 2.18 20.49
CA GLN A 153 -6.76 3.12 20.71
C GLN A 153 -6.94 4.44 19.96
N GLY A 154 -7.46 4.38 18.72
CA GLY A 154 -7.71 5.56 17.90
C GLY A 154 -9.00 6.32 18.24
N LYS A 155 -9.84 5.82 19.15
CA LYS A 155 -11.14 6.41 19.54
C LYS A 155 -12.10 6.69 18.38
N SER A 156 -11.99 5.92 17.30
CA SER A 156 -12.84 6.02 16.11
C SER A 156 -13.34 4.62 15.76
N LEU A 157 -14.65 4.40 15.90
CA LEU A 157 -15.28 3.09 15.65
C LEU A 157 -16.20 3.11 14.41
N GLU A 158 -16.31 4.24 13.70
CA GLU A 158 -17.21 4.47 12.54
C GLU A 158 -16.43 5.08 11.34
N ALA A 159 -16.85 4.73 10.11
CA ALA A 159 -16.31 5.28 8.85
C ALA A 159 -17.48 5.88 8.04
N ASP A 160 -17.35 7.16 7.69
CA ASP A 160 -18.43 7.92 7.05
C ASP A 160 -18.50 7.59 5.55
N GLY A 161 -19.73 7.38 5.05
CA GLY A 161 -20.15 7.51 3.64
C GLY A 161 -20.47 6.23 2.85
N ARG A 162 -21.75 6.04 2.44
CA ARG A 162 -22.24 5.53 1.13
C ARG A 162 -23.78 5.60 1.00
N ASP A 163 -24.29 5.47 -0.23
CA ASP A 163 -25.72 5.56 -0.63
C ASP A 163 -26.29 4.14 -0.87
N ASP A 164 -27.01 3.60 0.11
CA ASP A 164 -27.51 2.22 0.16
C ASP A 164 -28.41 1.82 -1.03
N ALA A 165 -29.06 2.79 -1.68
CA ALA A 165 -29.92 2.54 -2.82
C ALA A 165 -29.11 2.21 -4.09
N ALA A 166 -27.92 2.80 -4.23
CA ALA A 166 -27.01 2.54 -5.34
C ALA A 166 -26.33 1.18 -5.20
N ASP A 167 -25.87 0.84 -3.98
CA ASP A 167 -25.17 -0.41 -3.70
C ASP A 167 -26.10 -1.63 -3.86
N LEU A 168 -27.37 -1.55 -3.45
CA LEU A 168 -28.34 -2.63 -3.69
C LEU A 168 -28.61 -2.82 -5.19
N ALA A 169 -28.62 -1.74 -5.97
CA ALA A 169 -28.79 -1.80 -7.43
C ALA A 169 -27.55 -2.38 -8.13
N GLU A 170 -26.36 -2.12 -7.61
CA GLU A 170 -25.09 -2.68 -8.08
C GLU A 170 -24.97 -4.16 -7.71
N ILE A 171 -25.29 -4.56 -6.48
CA ILE A 171 -25.36 -5.97 -6.05
C ILE A 171 -26.38 -6.74 -6.90
N ARG A 172 -27.57 -6.16 -7.15
CA ARG A 172 -28.57 -6.78 -8.02
C ARG A 172 -28.08 -6.89 -9.46
N SER A 173 -27.31 -5.92 -9.94
CA SER A 173 -26.70 -5.97 -11.28
C SER A 173 -25.57 -6.99 -11.36
N ALA A 174 -24.72 -7.10 -10.33
CA ALA A 174 -23.68 -8.10 -10.21
C ALA A 174 -24.26 -9.52 -10.15
N MET A 175 -25.33 -9.74 -9.37
CA MET A 175 -26.04 -11.02 -9.32
C MET A 175 -26.64 -11.41 -10.69
N LYS A 176 -27.13 -10.44 -11.47
CA LYS A 176 -27.59 -10.68 -12.86
C LYS A 176 -26.43 -11.03 -13.79
N VAL A 177 -25.29 -10.35 -13.66
CA VAL A 177 -24.06 -10.65 -14.43
C VAL A 177 -23.53 -12.04 -14.08
N LEU A 178 -23.71 -12.48 -12.83
CA LEU A 178 -23.38 -13.83 -12.34
C LEU A 178 -24.44 -14.90 -12.66
N LEU A 179 -25.41 -14.59 -13.55
CA LEU A 179 -26.43 -15.50 -14.07
C LEU A 179 -27.48 -16.00 -13.04
N PHE A 180 -27.64 -15.32 -11.91
CA PHE A 180 -28.77 -15.61 -11.01
C PHE A 180 -30.09 -15.21 -11.65
N LYS A 181 -31.11 -16.07 -11.58
CA LYS A 181 -32.44 -15.77 -12.13
C LYS A 181 -33.22 -14.88 -11.16
N GLU A 182 -34.08 -14.00 -11.67
CA GLU A 182 -34.91 -13.09 -10.84
C GLU A 182 -35.67 -13.78 -9.68
N PRO A 183 -36.23 -15.00 -9.83
CA PRO A 183 -36.84 -15.72 -8.71
C PRO A 183 -35.85 -16.14 -7.62
N GLU A 184 -34.59 -16.45 -7.97
CA GLU A 184 -33.54 -16.85 -7.04
C GLU A 184 -32.99 -15.64 -6.26
N ILE A 185 -32.82 -14.52 -6.96
CA ILE A 185 -32.47 -13.23 -6.35
C ILE A 185 -33.59 -12.81 -5.36
N GLY A 186 -34.85 -12.93 -5.78
CA GLY A 186 -36.01 -12.67 -4.92
C GLY A 186 -36.08 -13.60 -3.70
N ALA A 187 -35.75 -14.88 -3.85
CA ALA A 187 -35.73 -15.84 -2.74
C ALA A 187 -34.60 -15.54 -1.74
N ILE A 188 -33.42 -15.12 -2.21
CA ILE A 188 -32.31 -14.70 -1.34
C ILE A 188 -32.72 -13.45 -0.55
N PHE A 189 -33.34 -12.46 -1.19
CA PHE A 189 -33.84 -11.28 -0.48
C PHE A 189 -35.00 -11.59 0.47
N GLN A 190 -35.88 -12.53 0.13
CA GLN A 190 -36.91 -13.03 1.06
C GLN A 190 -36.29 -13.76 2.26
N LEU A 191 -35.20 -14.51 2.07
CA LEU A 191 -34.49 -15.19 3.15
C LEU A 191 -33.79 -14.19 4.07
N LEU A 192 -33.17 -13.15 3.52
CA LEU A 192 -32.55 -12.05 4.25
C LEU A 192 -33.60 -11.21 5.00
N ALA A 193 -34.74 -10.93 4.36
CA ALA A 193 -35.89 -10.28 5.01
C ALA A 193 -36.50 -11.16 6.10
N ALA A 194 -36.59 -12.48 5.90
CA ALA A 194 -37.05 -13.42 6.92
C ALA A 194 -36.08 -13.50 8.11
N LEU A 195 -34.76 -13.46 7.87
CA LEU A 195 -33.74 -13.36 8.91
C LEU A 195 -33.85 -12.05 9.71
N LEU A 196 -34.13 -10.93 9.04
CA LEU A 196 -34.41 -9.63 9.66
C LEU A 196 -35.71 -9.63 10.46
N HIS A 197 -36.78 -10.27 9.96
CA HIS A 197 -38.06 -10.37 10.66
C HIS A 197 -38.01 -11.32 11.87
N ILE A 198 -37.24 -12.42 11.79
CA ILE A 198 -36.96 -13.31 12.94
C ILE A 198 -36.13 -12.59 14.01
N GLY A 199 -35.23 -11.69 13.61
CA GLY A 199 -34.47 -10.81 14.52
C GLY A 199 -35.32 -9.72 15.20
N ASN A 200 -36.54 -9.48 14.73
CA ASN A 200 -37.46 -8.46 15.27
C ASN A 200 -38.52 -9.00 16.25
N VAL A 201 -38.40 -10.27 16.67
CA VAL A 201 -39.28 -10.84 17.72
C VAL A 201 -38.91 -10.27 19.08
N LYS A 202 -39.65 -9.25 19.54
CA LYS A 202 -39.53 -8.66 20.89
C LYS A 202 -40.46 -9.38 21.89
N TYR A 203 -39.93 -9.71 23.08
CA TYR A 203 -40.72 -10.16 24.23
C TYR A 203 -41.28 -8.97 25.03
N ARG A 204 -42.49 -9.11 25.58
CA ARG A 204 -43.29 -8.03 26.16
C ARG A 204 -42.85 -7.65 27.58
N GLY A 205 -42.51 -6.37 27.76
CA GLY A 205 -42.62 -5.59 29.01
C GLY A 205 -43.20 -4.21 28.65
N THR A 206 -44.19 -3.75 29.40
CA THR A 206 -45.12 -2.64 29.09
C THR A 206 -44.51 -1.22 29.10
N VAL A 207 -44.65 -0.49 27.96
CA VAL A 207 -45.21 0.89 27.72
C VAL A 207 -44.80 2.03 28.68
N VAL A 208 -44.41 3.28 28.33
CA VAL A 208 -44.25 4.16 27.12
C VAL A 208 -43.51 5.42 27.67
N ASP A 209 -42.56 6.09 27.00
CA ASP A 209 -42.85 7.19 26.07
C ASP A 209 -41.62 7.68 25.26
N THR A 210 -41.98 8.28 24.14
CA THR A 210 -41.26 8.82 22.97
C THR A 210 -39.93 9.55 23.18
N ILE A 211 -39.00 9.36 22.22
CA ILE A 211 -38.56 10.37 21.24
C ILE A 211 -38.00 9.62 20.03
N GLU A 212 -38.58 9.89 18.86
CA GLU A 212 -38.03 9.51 17.55
C GLU A 212 -36.80 10.37 17.25
N GLY A 213 -35.69 9.71 16.92
CA GLY A 213 -34.59 10.29 16.18
C GLY A 213 -34.33 9.38 14.98
N VAL A 214 -34.71 9.84 13.78
CA VAL A 214 -34.22 9.24 12.54
C VAL A 214 -32.84 9.86 12.31
N GLU A 215 -31.79 9.12 12.66
CA GLU A 215 -30.46 9.40 12.14
C GLU A 215 -30.32 8.68 10.79
N VAL A 216 -30.15 9.48 9.73
CA VAL A 216 -29.68 9.01 8.44
C VAL A 216 -28.18 8.75 8.59
N THR A 217 -27.78 7.49 8.64
CA THR A 217 -26.38 7.07 8.68
C THR A 217 -25.89 6.79 7.26
N ASP A 218 -25.31 7.79 6.60
CA ASP A 218 -24.48 7.59 5.41
C ASP A 218 -23.14 6.96 5.87
N GLY A 219 -23.03 5.63 5.92
CA GLY A 219 -21.88 4.89 6.46
C GLY A 219 -21.42 3.74 5.56
N ARG A 220 -20.13 3.36 5.66
CA ARG A 220 -19.59 2.15 5.03
C ARG A 220 -20.23 0.91 5.67
N ASP A 221 -20.91 0.07 4.88
CA ASP A 221 -21.52 -1.17 5.38
C ASP A 221 -20.44 -2.26 5.55
N ASP A 222 -19.81 -2.25 6.73
CA ASP A 222 -18.81 -3.25 7.12
C ASP A 222 -19.34 -4.70 7.00
N ALA A 223 -20.66 -4.94 7.07
CA ALA A 223 -21.24 -6.27 6.90
C ALA A 223 -21.35 -6.68 5.43
N ALA A 224 -21.76 -5.77 4.54
CA ALA A 224 -21.73 -5.97 3.10
C ALA A 224 -20.30 -6.19 2.60
N ASP A 225 -19.34 -5.40 3.09
CA ASP A 225 -17.91 -5.56 2.79
C ASP A 225 -17.41 -6.97 3.14
N LEU A 226 -17.79 -7.53 4.30
CA LEU A 226 -17.39 -8.91 4.64
C LEU A 226 -17.98 -9.94 3.67
N ALA A 227 -19.21 -9.74 3.20
CA ALA A 227 -19.84 -10.62 2.22
C ALA A 227 -19.10 -10.56 0.88
N GLU A 228 -18.72 -9.37 0.43
CA GLU A 228 -17.89 -9.16 -0.76
C GLU A 228 -16.52 -9.83 -0.62
N ILE A 229 -15.80 -9.60 0.49
CA ILE A 229 -14.50 -10.22 0.78
C ILE A 229 -14.60 -11.75 0.73
N ARG A 230 -15.64 -12.32 1.35
CA ARG A 230 -15.84 -13.78 1.36
C ARG A 230 -16.14 -14.31 -0.05
N SER A 231 -16.87 -13.57 -0.87
CA SER A 231 -17.11 -13.90 -2.27
C SER A 231 -15.79 -13.87 -3.09
N ALA A 232 -15.03 -12.78 -2.96
CA ALA A 232 -13.74 -12.62 -3.61
C ALA A 232 -12.75 -13.75 -3.24
N MET A 233 -12.68 -14.12 -1.95
CA MET A 233 -11.85 -15.24 -1.49
C MET A 233 -12.22 -16.56 -2.18
N LYS A 234 -13.51 -16.83 -2.40
CA LYS A 234 -13.96 -18.03 -3.13
C LYS A 234 -13.53 -17.99 -4.60
N VAL A 235 -13.65 -16.85 -5.27
CA VAL A 235 -13.20 -16.67 -6.68
C VAL A 235 -11.69 -16.87 -6.82
N LEU A 236 -10.93 -16.47 -5.80
CA LEU A 236 -9.48 -16.68 -5.70
C LEU A 236 -9.09 -18.05 -5.12
N LEU A 237 -10.01 -19.00 -5.10
CA LEU A 237 -9.76 -20.41 -4.77
C LEU A 237 -9.32 -20.65 -3.31
N PHE A 238 -9.70 -19.77 -2.38
CA PHE A 238 -9.62 -20.07 -0.96
C PHE A 238 -10.71 -21.09 -0.60
N LYS A 239 -10.36 -22.11 0.19
CA LYS A 239 -11.30 -23.15 0.61
C LYS A 239 -12.07 -22.69 1.86
N GLU A 240 -13.31 -23.11 2.05
CA GLU A 240 -14.10 -22.74 3.25
C GLU A 240 -13.38 -22.99 4.60
N PRO A 241 -12.72 -24.15 4.84
CA PRO A 241 -11.98 -24.36 6.09
C PRO A 241 -10.79 -23.41 6.25
N GLU A 242 -10.20 -22.97 5.15
CA GLU A 242 -9.10 -22.00 5.14
C GLU A 242 -9.62 -20.60 5.47
N ILE A 243 -10.74 -20.17 4.90
CA ILE A 243 -11.40 -18.89 5.23
C ILE A 243 -11.78 -18.85 6.71
N GLY A 244 -12.39 -19.94 7.22
CA GLY A 244 -12.70 -20.08 8.65
C GLY A 244 -11.46 -19.97 9.55
N ALA A 245 -10.35 -20.59 9.15
CA ALA A 245 -9.09 -20.50 9.89
C ALA A 245 -8.49 -19.08 9.88
N ILE A 246 -8.63 -18.33 8.78
CA ILE A 246 -8.21 -16.92 8.71
C ILE A 246 -9.03 -16.08 9.71
N PHE A 247 -10.35 -16.25 9.73
CA PHE A 247 -11.24 -15.53 10.66
C PHE A 247 -10.98 -15.92 12.13
N GLN A 248 -10.69 -17.19 12.39
CA GLN A 248 -10.28 -17.67 13.71
C GLN A 248 -8.98 -17.01 14.19
N LEU A 249 -7.97 -16.86 13.31
CA LEU A 249 -6.74 -16.12 13.65
C LEU A 249 -7.04 -14.66 13.97
N LEU A 250 -7.81 -13.97 13.13
CA LEU A 250 -8.16 -12.57 13.37
C LEU A 250 -8.89 -12.36 14.70
N ALA A 251 -9.82 -13.27 15.05
CA ALA A 251 -10.49 -13.28 16.34
C ALA A 251 -9.49 -13.48 17.50
N ALA A 252 -8.54 -14.40 17.35
CA ALA A 252 -7.50 -14.63 18.35
C ALA A 252 -6.67 -13.36 18.60
N LEU A 253 -6.30 -12.62 17.54
CA LEU A 253 -5.54 -11.37 17.66
C LEU A 253 -6.29 -10.31 18.47
N LEU A 254 -7.61 -10.17 18.27
CA LEU A 254 -8.45 -9.26 19.04
C LEU A 254 -8.47 -9.63 20.52
N HIS A 255 -8.63 -10.92 20.85
CA HIS A 255 -8.62 -11.40 22.24
C HIS A 255 -7.25 -11.25 22.91
N ILE A 256 -6.14 -11.46 22.18
CA ILE A 256 -4.78 -11.23 22.70
C ILE A 256 -4.61 -9.78 23.16
N GLY A 257 -5.13 -8.80 22.42
CA GLY A 257 -5.07 -7.39 22.80
C GLY A 257 -5.72 -7.07 24.15
N ASN A 258 -6.71 -7.86 24.55
CA ASN A 258 -7.43 -7.72 25.82
C ASN A 258 -6.73 -8.35 27.02
N VAL A 259 -5.57 -9.01 26.83
CA VAL A 259 -4.78 -9.55 27.94
C VAL A 259 -4.33 -8.41 28.86
N LYS A 260 -4.72 -8.49 30.14
CA LYS A 260 -4.37 -7.54 31.19
C LYS A 260 -3.33 -8.13 32.14
N TYR A 261 -2.22 -7.42 32.26
CA TYR A 261 -1.13 -7.76 33.16
C TYR A 261 -1.30 -7.07 34.51
N ARG A 262 -1.04 -7.80 35.58
CA ARG A 262 -0.87 -7.27 36.93
C ARG A 262 0.59 -7.37 37.31
N GLY A 263 1.21 -6.23 37.63
CA GLY A 263 2.58 -6.20 38.13
C GLY A 263 2.68 -6.92 39.48
N THR A 264 3.68 -7.77 39.62
CA THR A 264 3.98 -8.51 40.85
C THR A 264 5.45 -8.40 41.17
N VAL A 265 5.80 -8.37 42.44
CA VAL A 265 7.19 -8.47 42.89
C VAL A 265 7.34 -9.81 43.60
N VAL A 266 8.17 -10.68 43.06
CA VAL A 266 8.51 -11.96 43.69
C VAL A 266 10.02 -11.99 43.83
N ASP A 267 10.51 -12.19 45.06
CA ASP A 267 11.94 -12.22 45.39
C ASP A 267 12.72 -11.02 44.84
N THR A 268 12.21 -9.80 45.10
CA THR A 268 12.74 -8.50 44.63
C THR A 268 12.85 -8.31 43.12
N ILE A 269 12.37 -9.26 42.31
CA ILE A 269 12.32 -9.19 40.85
C ILE A 269 10.93 -8.74 40.40
N GLU A 270 10.89 -7.68 39.57
CA GLU A 270 9.67 -7.27 38.90
C GLU A 270 9.20 -8.33 37.91
N GLY A 271 7.94 -8.72 38.01
CA GLY A 271 7.28 -9.67 37.13
C GLY A 271 5.86 -9.23 36.79
N VAL A 272 5.20 -10.03 35.97
CA VAL A 272 3.78 -9.89 35.66
C VAL A 272 3.05 -11.20 35.82
N GLU A 273 1.77 -11.09 36.18
CA GLU A 273 0.80 -12.18 36.12
C GLU A 273 -0.38 -11.75 35.24
N VAL A 274 -0.96 -12.71 34.52
CA VAL A 274 -2.17 -12.45 33.73
C VAL A 274 -3.39 -12.59 34.63
N SER A 275 -4.22 -11.57 34.65
CA SER A 275 -5.37 -11.47 35.57
C SER A 275 -6.66 -12.14 35.05
N ASP A 276 -6.74 -12.40 33.74
CA ASP A 276 -7.94 -12.91 33.06
C ASP A 276 -7.71 -14.33 32.51
N ALA A 277 -7.91 -15.33 33.36
CA ALA A 277 -7.78 -16.74 32.99
C ALA A 277 -8.78 -17.17 31.91
N ALA A 278 -9.99 -16.59 31.89
CA ALA A 278 -11.01 -16.94 30.90
C ALA A 278 -10.60 -16.48 29.50
N ASN A 279 -10.07 -15.27 29.36
CA ASN A 279 -9.55 -14.78 28.08
C ASN A 279 -8.31 -15.57 27.63
N VAL A 280 -7.43 -15.97 28.54
CA VAL A 280 -6.29 -16.86 28.23
C VAL A 280 -6.76 -18.21 27.69
N ALA A 281 -7.73 -18.85 28.34
CA ALA A 281 -8.32 -20.12 27.89
C ALA A 281 -8.98 -19.99 26.52
N ARG A 282 -9.62 -18.84 26.25
CA ARG A 282 -10.17 -18.52 24.92
C ARG A 282 -9.09 -18.40 23.85
N ILE A 283 -8.03 -17.61 24.10
CA ILE A 283 -6.92 -17.44 23.16
C ILE A 283 -6.23 -18.79 22.90
N ALA A 284 -5.99 -19.58 23.96
CA ALA A 284 -5.36 -20.90 23.84
C ALA A 284 -6.19 -21.85 22.97
N ARG A 285 -7.53 -21.84 23.10
CA ARG A 285 -8.43 -22.60 22.20
C ARG A 285 -8.36 -22.11 20.76
N LEU A 286 -8.44 -20.80 20.52
CA LEU A 286 -8.41 -20.22 19.16
C LEU A 286 -7.07 -20.42 18.47
N LEU A 287 -5.94 -20.34 19.18
CA LEU A 287 -4.62 -20.63 18.64
C LEU A 287 -4.27 -22.13 18.70
N GLN A 288 -5.10 -22.97 19.31
CA GLN A 288 -4.88 -24.40 19.53
C GLN A 288 -3.52 -24.71 20.19
N VAL A 289 -3.18 -23.95 21.23
CA VAL A 289 -1.97 -24.11 22.07
C VAL A 289 -2.38 -24.45 23.51
N SER A 290 -1.44 -24.87 24.36
CA SER A 290 -1.73 -25.04 25.78
C SER A 290 -1.78 -23.69 26.50
N GLU A 291 -2.70 -23.56 27.47
CA GLU A 291 -2.82 -22.35 28.29
C GLU A 291 -1.52 -22.05 29.04
N GLN A 292 -0.84 -23.08 29.55
CA GLN A 292 0.42 -22.93 30.25
C GLN A 292 1.55 -22.41 29.35
N ALA A 293 1.64 -22.89 28.10
CA ALA A 293 2.63 -22.39 27.14
C ALA A 293 2.33 -20.92 26.80
N LEU A 294 1.06 -20.58 26.54
CA LEU A 294 0.65 -19.21 26.28
C LEU A 294 0.99 -18.27 27.45
N LEU A 295 0.68 -18.66 28.69
CA LEU A 295 1.01 -17.88 29.88
C LEU A 295 2.52 -17.69 30.02
N SER A 296 3.30 -18.77 29.96
CA SER A 296 4.75 -18.72 30.07
C SER A 296 5.36 -17.77 29.04
N THR A 297 4.95 -17.87 27.77
CA THR A 297 5.44 -17.01 26.70
C THR A 297 5.07 -15.54 26.89
N LEU A 298 3.93 -15.23 27.52
CA LEU A 298 3.47 -13.85 27.75
C LEU A 298 4.01 -13.22 29.04
N THR A 299 4.53 -14.01 29.99
CA THR A 299 4.99 -13.51 31.31
C THR A 299 6.47 -13.75 31.56
N THR A 300 7.13 -14.59 30.77
CA THR A 300 8.54 -14.96 30.95
C THR A 300 9.30 -14.91 29.62
N ARG A 301 10.62 -14.81 29.70
CA ARG A 301 11.55 -14.91 28.57
C ARG A 301 12.64 -15.92 28.87
N CYS A 302 12.87 -16.85 27.96
CA CYS A 302 14.01 -17.76 28.04
C CYS A 302 15.25 -17.09 27.44
N ILE A 303 16.33 -17.02 28.23
CA ILE A 303 17.63 -16.55 27.79
C ILE A 303 18.55 -17.78 27.72
N VAL A 304 18.98 -18.11 26.51
CA VAL A 304 19.94 -19.19 26.27
C VAL A 304 21.35 -18.58 26.31
N THR A 305 22.13 -18.95 27.31
CA THR A 305 23.57 -18.68 27.37
C THR A 305 24.33 -19.87 26.79
N LYS A 306 25.66 -19.77 26.64
CA LYS A 306 26.47 -20.85 26.03
C LYS A 306 26.36 -22.20 26.75
N GLU A 307 25.95 -22.21 28.03
CA GLU A 307 25.95 -23.42 28.87
C GLU A 307 24.60 -23.66 29.59
N GLU A 308 23.70 -22.66 29.66
CA GLU A 308 22.46 -22.78 30.45
C GLU A 308 21.25 -22.09 29.80
N ARG A 309 20.05 -22.60 30.09
CA ARG A 309 18.78 -21.95 29.77
C ARG A 309 18.20 -21.32 31.03
N VAL A 310 18.13 -20.00 31.06
CA VAL A 310 17.61 -19.24 32.21
C VAL A 310 16.27 -18.62 31.83
N VAL A 311 15.22 -18.95 32.58
CA VAL A 311 13.90 -18.33 32.40
C VAL A 311 13.79 -17.12 33.33
N VAL A 312 13.56 -15.94 32.75
CA VAL A 312 13.46 -14.67 33.47
C VAL A 312 12.04 -14.12 33.36
N ARG A 313 11.50 -13.56 34.45
CA ARG A 313 10.18 -12.90 34.43
C ARG A 313 10.23 -11.60 33.64
N LEU A 314 9.16 -11.30 32.92
CA LEU A 314 9.01 -10.06 32.16
C LEU A 314 8.52 -8.93 33.08
N SER A 315 9.05 -7.73 32.88
CA SER A 315 8.47 -6.51 33.44
C SER A 315 7.14 -6.17 32.75
N SER A 316 6.35 -5.28 33.36
CA SER A 316 5.05 -4.86 32.80
C SER A 316 5.15 -4.35 31.37
N ARG A 317 6.18 -3.55 31.07
CA ARG A 317 6.43 -3.05 29.72
C ARG A 317 6.83 -4.17 28.76
N ALA A 318 7.78 -5.01 29.16
CA ALA A 318 8.29 -6.08 28.29
C ALA A 318 7.21 -7.14 27.96
N ALA A 319 6.25 -7.37 28.87
CA ALA A 319 5.12 -8.25 28.63
C ALA A 319 4.14 -7.69 27.58
N VAL A 320 3.84 -6.38 27.65
CA VAL A 320 3.06 -5.69 26.61
C VAL A 320 3.78 -5.73 25.26
N ASP A 321 5.09 -5.46 25.25
CA ASP A 321 5.89 -5.51 24.03
C ASP A 321 5.89 -6.92 23.42
N ALA A 322 6.00 -7.98 24.24
CA ALA A 322 5.94 -9.37 23.80
C ALA A 322 4.57 -9.75 23.20
N ARG A 323 3.48 -9.35 23.86
CA ARG A 323 2.11 -9.51 23.36
C ARG A 323 1.92 -8.85 22.00
N ASP A 324 2.35 -7.59 21.88
CA ASP A 324 2.20 -6.81 20.67
C ASP A 324 3.09 -7.35 19.54
N ALA A 325 4.28 -7.86 19.86
CA ALA A 325 5.17 -8.54 18.91
C ALA A 325 4.54 -9.85 18.36
N LEU A 326 3.87 -10.63 19.20
CA LEU A 326 3.13 -11.82 18.78
C LEU A 326 2.08 -11.46 17.73
N VAL A 327 1.27 -10.44 18.01
CA VAL A 327 0.17 -9.98 17.15
C VAL A 327 0.67 -9.41 15.83
N LYS A 328 1.66 -8.51 15.87
CA LYS A 328 2.32 -7.96 14.67
C LYS A 328 2.91 -9.08 13.80
N GLY A 329 3.53 -10.07 14.45
CA GLY A 329 4.17 -11.20 13.78
C GLY A 329 3.19 -12.15 13.08
N ILE A 330 2.07 -12.47 13.73
CA ILE A 330 1.02 -13.33 13.15
C ILE A 330 0.32 -12.60 11.99
N TYR A 331 -0.16 -11.37 12.20
CA TYR A 331 -0.90 -10.63 11.17
C TYR A 331 -0.02 -10.33 9.94
N GLY A 332 1.24 -9.91 10.14
CA GLY A 332 2.15 -9.64 9.03
C GLY A 332 2.35 -10.86 8.14
N ARG A 333 2.48 -12.05 8.73
CA ARG A 333 2.62 -13.32 7.98
C ARG A 333 1.31 -13.82 7.39
N LEU A 334 0.19 -13.55 8.05
CA LEU A 334 -1.13 -13.82 7.51
C LEU A 334 -1.38 -13.00 6.24
N PHE A 335 -1.02 -11.72 6.24
CA PHE A 335 -1.08 -10.87 5.05
C PHE A 335 -0.22 -11.43 3.91
N ASP A 336 0.99 -11.89 4.21
CA ASP A 336 1.92 -12.45 3.22
C ASP A 336 1.43 -13.78 2.65
N TYR A 337 0.80 -14.59 3.50
CA TYR A 337 0.12 -15.80 3.08
C TYR A 337 -1.04 -15.50 2.13
N ILE A 338 -1.91 -14.55 2.47
CA ILE A 338 -3.03 -14.14 1.63
C ILE A 338 -2.51 -13.64 0.28
N LEU A 339 -1.48 -12.80 0.27
CA LEU A 339 -0.88 -12.31 -0.96
C LEU A 339 -0.29 -13.44 -1.82
N THR A 340 0.42 -14.39 -1.20
CA THR A 340 0.93 -15.58 -1.89
C THR A 340 -0.21 -16.39 -2.50
N ARG A 341 -1.31 -16.59 -1.77
CA ARG A 341 -2.48 -17.33 -2.25
C ARG A 341 -3.21 -16.62 -3.39
N ILE A 342 -3.32 -15.29 -3.33
CA ILE A 342 -3.82 -14.48 -4.44
C ILE A 342 -2.93 -14.71 -5.66
N ASN A 343 -1.61 -14.56 -5.51
CA ASN A 343 -0.64 -14.78 -6.58
C ASN A 343 -0.73 -16.20 -7.17
N ASP A 344 -0.86 -17.24 -6.35
CA ASP A 344 -1.02 -18.62 -6.85
C ASP A 344 -2.27 -18.79 -7.74
N ALA A 345 -3.32 -18.00 -7.48
CA ALA A 345 -4.55 -18.02 -8.28
C ALA A 345 -4.42 -17.25 -9.60
N ILE A 346 -3.73 -16.09 -9.59
CA ILE A 346 -3.63 -15.15 -10.73
C ILE A 346 -2.33 -15.27 -11.55
N TYR A 347 -1.33 -15.97 -11.04
CA TYR A 347 -0.03 -16.12 -11.67
C TYR A 347 0.17 -17.57 -12.15
N LYS A 348 0.06 -17.78 -13.47
CA LYS A 348 0.32 -19.07 -14.10
C LYS A 348 1.53 -18.96 -15.05
N PRO A 349 2.75 -19.30 -14.60
CA PRO A 349 3.91 -19.26 -15.47
C PRO A 349 3.82 -20.35 -16.55
N ARG A 350 3.98 -19.97 -17.83
CA ARG A 350 4.26 -20.90 -18.93
C ARG A 350 5.77 -21.04 -19.11
N SER A 351 6.21 -22.19 -19.62
CA SER A 351 7.61 -22.60 -19.78
C SER A 351 8.45 -21.73 -20.74
N ASP A 352 7.83 -20.91 -21.59
CA ASP A 352 8.54 -20.07 -22.55
C ASP A 352 8.76 -18.65 -22.00
N ASN A 353 9.84 -18.49 -21.22
CA ASN A 353 10.27 -17.22 -20.62
C ASN A 353 10.84 -16.19 -21.64
N ALA A 354 10.83 -16.48 -22.94
CA ALA A 354 11.68 -15.77 -23.89
C ALA A 354 11.10 -14.46 -24.48
N ASN A 355 9.81 -14.13 -24.30
CA ASN A 355 9.22 -12.88 -24.84
C ASN A 355 7.94 -12.46 -24.10
N ARG A 356 8.01 -12.24 -22.78
CA ARG A 356 6.87 -11.70 -22.02
C ARG A 356 6.92 -10.18 -21.98
N HIS A 357 5.85 -9.54 -22.46
CA HIS A 357 5.62 -8.11 -22.25
C HIS A 357 4.78 -7.92 -20.99
N SER A 358 5.17 -6.97 -20.14
CA SER A 358 4.40 -6.66 -18.94
C SER A 358 4.09 -5.19 -18.79
N ILE A 359 3.01 -4.92 -18.05
CA ILE A 359 2.62 -3.58 -17.63
C ILE A 359 2.52 -3.53 -16.11
N GLY A 360 3.40 -2.75 -15.51
CA GLY A 360 3.43 -2.51 -14.06
C GLY A 360 2.46 -1.41 -13.63
N VAL A 361 1.77 -1.60 -12.51
CA VAL A 361 0.95 -0.57 -11.87
C VAL A 361 1.41 -0.43 -10.44
N LEU A 362 2.02 0.71 -10.11
CA LEU A 362 2.45 1.02 -8.76
C LEU A 362 1.41 1.89 -8.07
N ASP A 363 0.85 1.36 -7.00
CA ASP A 363 -0.02 2.06 -6.05
C ASP A 363 0.69 2.13 -4.70
N ILE A 364 0.98 3.32 -4.24
CA ILE A 364 1.79 3.59 -3.06
C ILE A 364 1.21 4.77 -2.30
N PHE A 365 1.35 4.74 -0.99
CA PHE A 365 1.10 5.86 -0.09
C PHE A 365 1.61 7.20 -0.64
N GLY A 366 0.77 8.22 -0.56
CA GLY A 366 1.23 9.59 -0.73
C GLY A 366 2.16 10.03 0.39
N PHE A 367 2.85 11.15 0.18
CA PHE A 367 3.69 11.79 1.20
C PHE A 367 2.87 12.11 2.47
N GLU A 368 3.39 11.75 3.65
CA GLU A 368 2.70 11.90 4.94
C GLU A 368 3.39 12.92 5.84
N ASN A 369 2.60 13.82 6.43
CA ASN A 369 3.08 14.73 7.47
C ASN A 369 1.95 15.05 8.44
N PHE A 370 1.91 14.34 9.56
CA PHE A 370 0.94 14.49 10.64
C PHE A 370 1.50 15.35 11.77
N GLU A 371 0.68 15.62 12.80
CA GLU A 371 1.13 16.29 14.03
C GLU A 371 2.23 15.49 14.75
N ILE A 372 2.14 14.15 14.71
CA ILE A 372 3.13 13.23 15.27
C ILE A 372 3.50 12.21 14.19
N ASN A 373 4.70 12.33 13.64
CA ASN A 373 5.24 11.36 12.68
C ASN A 373 6.17 10.38 13.40
N SER A 374 6.12 9.10 13.04
CA SER A 374 6.96 8.05 13.63
C SER A 374 7.84 7.36 12.58
N PHE A 375 8.42 6.21 12.93
CA PHE A 375 9.32 5.45 12.07
C PHE A 375 8.68 5.06 10.74
N GLU A 376 7.39 4.70 10.76
CA GLU A 376 6.65 4.30 9.57
C GLU A 376 6.48 5.46 8.60
N GLN A 377 6.17 6.67 9.08
CA GLN A 377 6.14 7.88 8.25
C GLN A 377 7.51 8.18 7.65
N LEU A 378 8.61 7.94 8.38
CA LEU A 378 9.95 8.10 7.82
C LEU A 378 10.19 7.14 6.64
N CYS A 379 9.78 5.87 6.77
CA CYS A 379 9.85 4.90 5.67
C CYS A 379 8.95 5.30 4.48
N ILE A 380 7.70 5.71 4.75
CA ILE A 380 6.76 6.16 3.71
C ILE A 380 7.31 7.38 2.96
N ASN A 381 7.83 8.37 3.68
CA ASN A 381 8.39 9.58 3.09
C ASN A 381 9.69 9.30 2.34
N TYR A 382 10.52 8.36 2.82
CA TYR A 382 11.69 7.90 2.07
C TYR A 382 11.30 7.26 0.72
N ALA A 383 10.28 6.40 0.68
CA ALA A 383 9.82 5.84 -0.59
C ALA A 383 9.25 6.90 -1.54
N ASN A 384 8.51 7.88 -1.01
CA ASN A 384 8.05 9.03 -1.79
C ASN A 384 9.23 9.85 -2.34
N GLU A 385 10.28 10.07 -1.54
CA GLU A 385 11.51 10.75 -1.94
C GLU A 385 12.21 9.99 -3.10
N SER A 386 12.28 8.65 -3.01
CA SER A 386 12.88 7.80 -4.06
C SER A 386 12.09 7.86 -5.37
N LEU A 387 10.77 7.75 -5.30
CA LEU A 387 9.91 7.87 -6.48
C LEU A 387 9.93 9.27 -7.08
N GLN A 388 10.03 10.30 -6.24
CA GLN A 388 10.22 11.66 -6.70
C GLN A 388 11.55 11.81 -7.44
N GLN A 389 12.63 11.19 -6.96
CA GLN A 389 13.90 11.24 -7.68
C GLN A 389 13.84 10.49 -9.01
N PHE A 390 13.15 9.36 -9.06
CA PHE A 390 12.90 8.65 -10.32
C PHE A 390 12.12 9.50 -11.32
N PHE A 391 11.08 10.22 -10.87
CA PHE A 391 10.35 11.19 -11.68
C PHE A 391 11.27 12.30 -12.19
N VAL A 392 12.05 12.93 -11.30
CA VAL A 392 13.01 13.99 -11.65
C VAL A 392 14.03 13.50 -12.68
N GLN A 393 14.55 12.28 -12.52
CA GLN A 393 15.49 11.69 -13.45
C GLN A 393 14.85 11.44 -14.83
N HIS A 394 13.63 10.92 -14.87
CA HIS A 394 12.95 10.56 -16.13
C HIS A 394 12.43 11.76 -16.90
N ILE A 395 11.85 12.73 -16.19
CA ILE A 395 11.26 13.91 -16.82
C ILE A 395 12.32 14.97 -17.11
N PHE A 396 13.37 15.09 -16.29
CA PHE A 396 14.34 16.18 -16.44
C PHE A 396 15.72 15.70 -16.88
N LYS A 397 16.40 14.87 -16.08
CA LYS A 397 17.82 14.53 -16.34
C LYS A 397 18.02 13.81 -17.68
N MET A 398 17.14 12.86 -18.01
CA MET A 398 17.21 12.12 -19.28
C MET A 398 16.83 13.00 -20.48
N GLU A 399 15.89 13.92 -20.32
CA GLU A 399 15.50 14.84 -21.40
C GLU A 399 16.67 15.77 -21.76
N GLN A 400 17.35 16.33 -20.74
CA GLN A 400 18.53 17.17 -20.92
C GLN A 400 19.69 16.41 -21.57
N ALA A 401 19.96 15.17 -21.12
CA ALA A 401 21.00 14.33 -21.70
C ALA A 401 20.72 14.00 -23.17
N GLU A 402 19.46 13.81 -23.56
CA GLU A 402 19.08 13.59 -24.95
C GLU A 402 19.30 14.84 -25.80
N TYR A 403 18.95 16.03 -25.29
CA TYR A 403 19.21 17.29 -26.00
C TYR A 403 20.71 17.55 -26.20
N ASP A 404 21.54 17.26 -25.19
CA ASP A 404 22.99 17.35 -25.28
C ASP A 404 23.57 16.34 -26.28
N GLN A 405 23.08 15.10 -26.25
CA GLN A 405 23.52 14.05 -27.17
C GLN A 405 23.20 14.41 -28.63
N GLU A 406 22.00 14.93 -28.86
CA GLU A 406 21.50 15.37 -30.16
C GLU A 406 22.06 16.72 -30.60
N GLN A 407 22.78 17.42 -29.71
CA GLN A 407 23.41 18.73 -29.95
C GLN A 407 22.43 19.79 -30.47
N ILE A 408 21.20 19.78 -29.95
CA ILE A 408 20.22 20.82 -30.26
C ILE A 408 20.48 22.08 -29.42
N ASN A 409 20.00 23.23 -29.89
CA ASN A 409 20.10 24.45 -29.10
C ASN A 409 19.01 24.48 -28.03
N TRP A 410 19.39 24.27 -26.77
CA TRP A 410 18.48 24.29 -25.63
C TRP A 410 19.11 25.02 -24.44
N ARG A 411 18.28 25.53 -23.52
CA ARG A 411 18.76 26.23 -22.31
C ARG A 411 18.66 25.31 -21.11
N HIS A 412 19.73 25.21 -20.33
CA HIS A 412 19.72 24.45 -19.09
C HIS A 412 18.68 25.02 -18.11
N ILE A 413 17.66 24.22 -17.79
CA ILE A 413 16.60 24.60 -16.86
C ILE A 413 16.95 24.07 -15.48
N LYS A 414 17.18 24.98 -14.53
CA LYS A 414 17.39 24.62 -13.13
C LYS A 414 16.13 23.97 -12.57
N PHE A 415 16.28 22.82 -11.94
CA PHE A 415 15.22 22.12 -11.21
C PHE A 415 15.67 21.80 -9.79
N ILE A 416 14.72 21.43 -8.93
CA ILE A 416 15.00 21.02 -7.55
C ILE A 416 15.32 19.52 -7.57
N ASP A 417 16.58 19.17 -7.28
CA ASP A 417 17.03 17.80 -7.14
C ASP A 417 16.97 17.40 -5.67
N ASN A 418 16.40 16.22 -5.40
CA ASN A 418 16.28 15.69 -4.05
C ASN A 418 17.28 14.58 -3.73
N GLN A 419 18.29 14.38 -4.57
CA GLN A 419 19.37 13.41 -4.37
C GLN A 419 20.04 13.54 -3.00
N ASP A 420 20.42 14.76 -2.58
CA ASP A 420 21.10 14.99 -1.30
C ASP A 420 20.24 14.54 -0.09
N THR A 421 18.91 14.65 -0.21
CA THR A 421 17.98 14.19 0.83
C THR A 421 17.97 12.67 0.91
N LEU A 422 17.94 11.99 -0.24
CA LEU A 422 18.06 10.53 -0.30
C LEU A 422 19.41 10.04 0.22
N GLU A 423 20.47 10.78 -0.08
CA GLU A 423 21.80 10.50 0.43
C GLU A 423 21.85 10.53 1.94
N MET A 424 21.35 11.59 2.56
CA MET A 424 21.27 11.70 4.02
C MET A 424 20.38 10.62 4.66
N ILE A 425 19.26 10.26 4.05
CA ILE A 425 18.32 9.29 4.64
C ILE A 425 18.87 7.86 4.56
N ALA A 426 19.39 7.43 3.40
CA ALA A 426 19.61 5.99 3.15
C ALA A 426 20.85 5.58 2.35
N ILE A 427 21.51 6.49 1.61
CA ILE A 427 22.56 6.12 0.64
C ILE A 427 23.97 6.40 1.18
N ARG A 428 24.26 7.61 1.69
CA ARG A 428 25.63 7.99 2.08
C ARG A 428 26.10 7.22 3.32
N PRO A 429 27.41 7.05 3.55
CA PRO A 429 27.89 6.46 4.80
C PRO A 429 27.36 7.24 6.02
N MET A 430 27.03 6.51 7.09
CA MET A 430 26.44 7.10 8.30
C MET A 430 25.15 7.89 8.01
N ASN A 431 24.32 7.41 7.07
CA ASN A 431 22.97 7.93 6.85
C ASN A 431 22.01 7.59 8.00
N LEU A 432 20.84 8.23 8.01
CA LEU A 432 19.84 8.06 9.08
C LEU A 432 19.48 6.59 9.32
N PHE A 433 19.15 5.83 8.28
CA PHE A 433 18.80 4.42 8.45
C PHE A 433 19.96 3.58 8.96
N SER A 434 21.19 3.81 8.48
CA SER A 434 22.35 3.07 8.96
C SER A 434 22.61 3.27 10.45
N LEU A 435 22.42 4.49 10.97
CA LEU A 435 22.56 4.81 12.39
C LEU A 435 21.42 4.22 13.22
N ILE A 436 20.19 4.23 12.69
CA ILE A 436 19.03 3.60 13.33
C ILE A 436 19.21 2.07 13.37
N ASP A 437 19.68 1.46 12.29
CA ASP A 437 19.94 0.02 12.19
C ASP A 437 21.02 -0.43 13.17
N GLU A 438 22.14 0.29 13.22
CA GLU A 438 23.22 0.01 14.16
C GLU A 438 22.73 0.05 15.61
N GLU A 439 21.99 1.10 15.98
CA GLU A 439 21.46 1.26 17.33
C GLU A 439 20.34 0.26 17.65
N SER A 440 19.60 -0.21 16.63
CA SER A 440 18.59 -1.26 16.76
C SER A 440 19.23 -2.60 17.12
N ILE A 441 20.41 -2.89 16.59
CA ILE A 441 21.16 -4.14 16.84
C ILE A 441 21.99 -4.04 18.13
N PHE A 442 22.33 -2.82 18.58
CA PHE A 442 23.17 -2.61 19.74
C PHE A 442 22.50 -3.11 21.04
N PRO A 443 23.14 -3.97 21.86
CA PRO A 443 22.51 -4.62 23.02
C PRO A 443 21.94 -3.67 24.09
N LYS A 444 22.44 -2.44 24.17
CA LYS A 444 21.96 -1.39 25.10
C LYS A 444 21.43 -0.16 24.36
N GLY A 445 21.07 -0.30 23.09
CA GLY A 445 20.59 0.81 22.26
C GLY A 445 19.21 1.29 22.70
N THR A 446 19.08 2.61 22.88
CA THR A 446 17.85 3.30 23.30
C THR A 446 17.47 4.37 22.29
N ASP A 447 16.19 4.75 22.23
CA ASP A 447 15.74 5.83 21.35
C ASP A 447 16.49 7.16 21.62
N GLN A 448 16.94 7.38 22.86
CA GLN A 448 17.71 8.55 23.24
C GLN A 448 19.15 8.50 22.71
N SER A 449 19.83 7.35 22.85
CA SER A 449 21.18 7.18 22.33
C SER A 449 21.19 7.21 20.80
N MET A 450 20.16 6.66 20.15
CA MET A 450 19.90 6.81 18.71
C MET A 450 19.80 8.29 18.32
N LEU A 451 18.94 9.05 19.00
CA LEU A 451 18.75 10.47 18.71
C LEU A 451 20.03 11.28 18.89
N CYS A 452 20.80 11.01 19.95
CA CYS A 452 22.11 11.64 20.16
C CYS A 452 23.08 11.35 19.01
N LYS A 453 23.15 10.10 18.51
CA LYS A 453 23.96 9.75 17.33
C LYS A 453 23.51 10.52 16.10
N LEU A 454 22.20 10.60 15.83
CA LEU A 454 21.66 11.36 14.70
C LEU A 454 22.05 12.85 14.77
N HIS A 455 21.87 13.49 15.94
CA HIS A 455 22.24 14.88 16.13
C HIS A 455 23.74 15.11 15.94
N ASN A 456 24.59 14.25 16.49
CA ASN A 456 26.05 14.40 16.38
C ASN A 456 26.55 14.28 14.93
N ASN A 457 25.94 13.39 14.15
CA ASN A 457 26.37 13.10 12.79
C ASN A 457 25.81 14.09 11.76
N HIS A 458 24.60 14.62 11.98
CA HIS A 458 23.87 15.39 10.95
C HIS A 458 23.54 16.84 11.33
N SER A 459 23.84 17.34 12.54
CA SER A 459 23.43 18.70 12.93
C SER A 459 23.99 19.85 12.08
N LYS A 460 25.02 19.58 11.27
CA LYS A 460 25.62 20.56 10.35
C LYS A 460 25.03 20.49 8.93
N ASP A 461 24.24 19.47 8.64
CA ASP A 461 23.60 19.26 7.34
C ASP A 461 22.39 20.18 7.20
N ILE A 462 22.27 20.90 6.08
CA ILE A 462 21.18 21.87 5.86
C ILE A 462 19.81 21.18 5.76
N LEU A 463 19.81 19.88 5.41
CA LEU A 463 18.63 19.07 5.24
C LEU A 463 18.17 18.44 6.56
N TYR A 464 19.02 18.46 7.59
CA TYR A 464 18.71 17.97 8.92
C TYR A 464 18.26 19.11 9.83
N LEU A 465 17.10 18.94 10.45
CA LEU A 465 16.50 19.94 11.32
C LEU A 465 16.57 19.48 12.77
N ARG A 466 17.45 20.11 13.56
CA ARG A 466 17.48 19.89 15.00
C ARG A 466 16.40 20.76 15.67
N PRO A 467 15.55 20.21 16.55
CA PRO A 467 14.59 21.02 17.30
C PRO A 467 15.29 22.06 18.18
N LYS A 468 14.59 23.15 18.51
CA LYS A 468 15.16 24.24 19.33
C LYS A 468 15.43 23.84 20.78
N SER A 469 14.80 22.77 21.27
CA SER A 469 14.94 22.28 22.64
C SER A 469 15.32 20.81 22.63
N ASP A 470 16.36 20.44 23.38
CA ASP A 470 16.78 19.05 23.58
C ASP A 470 15.76 18.21 24.39
N LEU A 471 14.76 18.85 25.01
CA LEU A 471 13.63 18.16 25.62
C LEU A 471 12.68 17.55 24.57
N GLN A 472 12.70 18.06 23.33
CA GLN A 472 11.93 17.49 22.24
C GLN A 472 12.66 16.28 21.67
N ARG A 473 12.18 15.08 22.03
CA ARG A 473 12.69 13.78 21.55
C ARG A 473 12.31 13.53 20.09
N SER A 474 12.85 14.33 19.20
CA SER A 474 12.53 14.33 17.77
C SER A 474 13.69 14.84 16.94
N PHE A 475 13.68 14.51 15.66
CA PHE A 475 14.53 15.13 14.65
C PHE A 475 13.68 15.48 13.43
N GLY A 476 14.13 16.43 12.61
CA GLY A 476 13.44 16.78 11.38
C GLY A 476 14.30 16.58 10.14
N VAL A 477 13.64 16.38 9.01
CA VAL A 477 14.23 16.24 7.68
C VAL A 477 13.52 17.19 6.74
N LYS A 478 14.29 17.89 5.92
CA LYS A 478 13.78 18.74 4.85
C LYS A 478 13.57 17.90 3.58
N HIS A 479 12.35 17.45 3.37
CA HIS A 479 11.93 16.68 2.20
C HIS A 479 11.60 17.58 1.00
N PHE A 480 11.40 16.98 -0.18
CA PHE A 480 10.88 17.70 -1.35
C PHE A 480 9.54 18.40 -1.08
N ALA A 481 8.71 17.84 -0.19
CA ALA A 481 7.42 18.40 0.21
C ALA A 481 7.47 19.37 1.41
N GLY A 482 8.67 19.65 1.93
CA GLY A 482 8.90 20.55 3.05
C GLY A 482 9.43 19.86 4.31
N PRO A 483 9.57 20.61 5.42
CA PRO A 483 10.10 20.08 6.67
C PRO A 483 9.11 19.13 7.36
N VAL A 484 9.59 17.96 7.78
CA VAL A 484 8.82 16.98 8.57
C VAL A 484 9.62 16.63 9.83
N PHE A 485 8.94 16.59 10.98
CA PHE A 485 9.54 16.20 12.26
C PHE A 485 9.05 14.82 12.69
N TYR A 486 9.99 13.97 13.10
CA TYR A 486 9.77 12.59 13.53
C TYR A 486 10.05 12.43 15.03
N ASN A 487 9.09 11.89 15.76
CA ASN A 487 9.22 11.57 17.19
C ASN A 487 9.95 10.24 17.38
N THR A 488 10.98 10.20 18.21
CA THR A 488 11.83 9.01 18.37
C THR A 488 11.29 7.96 19.34
N LYS A 489 10.17 8.20 20.03
CA LYS A 489 9.60 7.24 20.99
C LYS A 489 9.23 5.93 20.29
N GLY A 490 9.86 4.83 20.69
CA GLY A 490 9.63 3.48 20.16
C GLY A 490 10.24 3.23 18.77
N PHE A 491 11.09 4.11 18.26
CA PHE A 491 11.69 3.96 16.92
C PHE A 491 12.50 2.68 16.79
N LEU A 492 13.38 2.40 17.75
CA LEU A 492 14.27 1.22 17.66
C LEU A 492 13.49 -0.08 17.75
N GLU A 493 12.47 -0.13 18.62
CA GLU A 493 11.59 -1.29 18.73
C GLU A 493 10.88 -1.57 17.41
N LYS A 494 10.30 -0.52 16.80
CA LYS A 494 9.64 -0.61 15.50
C LYS A 494 10.58 -1.08 14.40
N ASN A 495 11.85 -0.68 14.43
CA ASN A 495 12.83 -1.10 13.43
C ASN A 495 13.39 -2.52 13.63
N ARG A 496 13.40 -3.04 14.87
CA ARG A 496 13.96 -4.38 15.17
C ARG A 496 13.19 -5.54 14.53
N ASP A 497 11.88 -5.39 14.28
CA ASP A 497 10.95 -6.45 13.82
C ASP A 497 11.14 -7.82 14.48
N ALA A 498 11.62 -7.83 15.74
CA ALA A 498 12.12 -9.04 16.37
C ALA A 498 10.95 -9.90 16.88
N PHE A 499 10.82 -11.10 16.31
CA PHE A 499 9.97 -12.15 16.85
C PHE A 499 10.85 -13.04 17.76
N SER A 500 10.54 -13.15 19.06
CA SER A 500 11.41 -13.88 19.98
C SER A 500 11.32 -15.40 19.75
N ALA A 501 12.39 -16.13 20.13
CA ALA A 501 12.39 -17.60 20.11
C ALA A 501 11.24 -18.20 20.92
N ASP A 502 10.88 -17.58 22.04
CA ASP A 502 9.77 -18.02 22.89
C ASP A 502 8.41 -17.89 22.19
N LEU A 503 8.20 -16.79 21.46
CA LEU A 503 6.99 -16.61 20.63
C LEU A 503 6.96 -17.63 19.48
N LEU A 504 8.12 -17.93 18.86
CA LEU A 504 8.22 -18.94 17.81
C LEU A 504 7.93 -20.35 18.37
N GLY A 505 8.44 -20.68 19.54
CA GLY A 505 8.16 -21.93 20.23
C GLY A 505 6.67 -22.10 20.54
N LEU A 506 5.97 -21.02 20.94
CA LEU A 506 4.52 -21.03 21.12
C LEU A 506 3.79 -21.34 19.80
N VAL A 507 4.20 -20.70 18.70
CA VAL A 507 3.63 -20.97 17.37
C VAL A 507 3.86 -22.42 16.95
N GLN A 508 5.07 -22.95 17.13
CA GLN A 508 5.42 -24.33 16.79
C GLN A 508 4.68 -25.37 17.64
N ALA A 509 4.25 -25.01 18.85
CA ALA A 509 3.43 -25.85 19.71
C ALA A 509 1.94 -25.85 19.34
N SER A 510 1.51 -25.00 18.40
CA SER A 510 0.12 -24.92 17.95
C SER A 510 -0.27 -26.14 17.11
N LYS A 511 -1.51 -26.60 17.28
CA LYS A 511 -2.13 -27.60 16.38
C LYS A 511 -2.82 -26.97 15.16
N MET A 512 -2.87 -25.64 15.10
CA MET A 512 -3.53 -24.92 14.01
C MET A 512 -2.67 -24.93 12.75
N HIS A 513 -3.07 -25.71 11.75
CA HIS A 513 -2.33 -25.86 10.49
C HIS A 513 -2.02 -24.55 9.75
N LEU A 514 -2.97 -23.60 9.73
CA LEU A 514 -2.74 -22.31 9.08
C LEU A 514 -1.65 -21.52 9.82
N LEU A 515 -1.69 -21.50 11.16
CA LEU A 515 -0.70 -20.78 11.96
C LEU A 515 0.72 -21.34 11.78
N LEU A 516 0.87 -22.67 11.72
CA LEU A 516 2.16 -23.29 11.39
C LEU A 516 2.61 -22.90 9.98
N ARG A 517 1.71 -23.03 8.99
CA ARG A 517 2.01 -22.74 7.58
C ARG A 517 2.47 -21.31 7.34
N ILE A 518 1.85 -20.31 7.96
CA ILE A 518 2.26 -18.90 7.75
C ILE A 518 3.64 -18.60 8.34
N PHE A 519 4.13 -19.42 9.29
CA PHE A 519 5.48 -19.31 9.85
C PHE A 519 6.51 -20.20 9.14
N ASP A 520 6.11 -21.30 8.51
CA ASP A 520 7.00 -22.16 7.70
C ASP A 520 7.51 -21.47 6.42
N ILE A 521 6.84 -20.41 5.96
CA ILE A 521 7.26 -19.60 4.80
C ILE A 521 8.62 -18.91 5.04
N VAL A 522 9.03 -18.76 6.31
CA VAL A 522 10.22 -17.98 6.69
C VAL A 522 11.20 -18.85 7.45
N ASP A 523 12.43 -18.93 6.95
CA ASP A 523 13.53 -19.62 7.62
C ASP A 523 13.97 -18.88 8.89
N TYR A 524 13.90 -19.55 10.05
CA TYR A 524 14.39 -19.00 11.34
C TYR A 524 15.73 -19.62 11.76
N ASN A 525 16.50 -18.81 12.48
CA ASN A 525 17.64 -19.26 13.28
C ASN A 525 17.17 -19.84 14.63
N GLU A 526 18.07 -20.57 15.31
CA GLU A 526 17.87 -21.10 16.68
C GLU A 526 17.48 -20.03 17.72
N ASN A 527 17.71 -18.75 17.44
CA ASN A 527 17.38 -17.62 18.29
C ASN A 527 16.02 -16.95 17.96
N GLY A 528 15.20 -17.51 17.07
CA GLY A 528 13.90 -16.94 16.67
C GLY A 528 13.96 -15.75 15.71
N THR A 529 15.16 -15.30 15.34
CA THR A 529 15.36 -14.32 14.27
C THR A 529 15.27 -14.99 12.90
N ILE A 530 14.77 -14.29 11.88
CA ILE A 530 14.89 -14.74 10.48
C ILE A 530 16.37 -15.06 10.16
N ARG A 531 16.63 -16.12 9.39
CA ARG A 531 17.98 -16.53 8.97
C ARG A 531 18.72 -15.36 8.29
N GLY A 532 19.66 -14.78 9.01
CA GLY A 532 20.47 -13.61 8.64
C GLY A 532 20.61 -12.66 9.83
N LYS A 533 21.79 -12.59 10.47
CA LYS A 533 22.01 -11.70 11.63
C LYS A 533 21.71 -10.24 11.25
N GLY A 534 20.99 -9.50 12.10
CA GLY A 534 20.91 -8.03 12.03
C GLY A 534 19.97 -7.47 10.95
N VAL A 535 18.98 -8.23 10.50
CA VAL A 535 17.99 -7.74 9.53
C VAL A 535 16.94 -6.87 10.24
N THR A 536 16.88 -5.58 9.90
CA THR A 536 15.92 -4.60 10.43
C THR A 536 14.80 -4.30 9.43
N VAL A 537 13.70 -3.67 9.87
CA VAL A 537 12.61 -3.23 8.98
C VAL A 537 13.16 -2.28 7.91
N SER A 538 13.94 -1.26 8.28
CA SER A 538 14.51 -0.33 7.30
C SER A 538 15.50 -1.02 6.36
N GLY A 539 16.27 -1.99 6.84
CA GLY A 539 17.17 -2.78 6.00
C GLY A 539 16.43 -3.61 4.94
N GLN A 540 15.36 -4.32 5.34
CA GLN A 540 14.50 -5.06 4.41
C GLN A 540 13.79 -4.12 3.44
N PHE A 541 13.20 -3.05 3.97
CA PHE A 541 12.45 -2.10 3.18
C PHE A 541 13.29 -1.42 2.12
N ARG A 542 14.51 -0.97 2.47
CA ARG A 542 15.46 -0.40 1.50
C ARG A 542 15.77 -1.39 0.39
N LYS A 543 16.08 -2.65 0.73
CA LYS A 543 16.37 -3.69 -0.26
C LYS A 543 15.19 -3.93 -1.20
N SER A 544 13.96 -4.00 -0.68
CA SER A 544 12.75 -4.16 -1.49
C SER A 544 12.46 -2.95 -2.36
N LEU A 545 12.66 -1.73 -1.83
CA LEU A 545 12.50 -0.50 -2.60
C LEU A 545 13.55 -0.42 -3.72
N ASP A 546 14.82 -0.72 -3.44
CA ASP A 546 15.88 -0.73 -4.46
C ASP A 546 15.54 -1.70 -5.62
N GLN A 547 14.97 -2.87 -5.30
CA GLN A 547 14.50 -3.82 -6.31
C GLN A 547 13.36 -3.26 -7.17
N LEU A 548 12.38 -2.62 -6.55
CA LEU A 548 11.30 -1.93 -7.27
C LEU A 548 11.85 -0.82 -8.18
N MET A 549 12.75 0.02 -7.66
CA MET A 549 13.36 1.11 -8.44
C MET A 549 14.16 0.58 -9.63
N GLN A 550 14.86 -0.55 -9.48
CA GLN A 550 15.53 -1.23 -10.59
C GLN A 550 14.55 -1.73 -11.65
N GLN A 551 13.41 -2.30 -11.24
CA GLN A 551 12.36 -2.71 -12.18
C GLN A 551 11.78 -1.52 -12.93
N LEU A 552 11.43 -0.44 -12.23
CA LEU A 552 10.86 0.77 -12.84
C LEU A 552 11.82 1.42 -13.86
N ASN A 553 13.13 1.47 -13.55
CA ASN A 553 14.16 2.00 -14.44
C ASN A 553 14.32 1.23 -15.77
N GLN A 554 13.81 0.00 -15.85
CA GLN A 554 13.84 -0.81 -17.08
C GLN A 554 12.56 -0.66 -17.93
N THR A 555 11.60 0.15 -17.47
CA THR A 555 10.30 0.38 -18.14
C THR A 555 10.20 1.81 -18.65
N GLU A 556 9.23 2.06 -19.53
CA GLU A 556 8.82 3.42 -19.88
C GLU A 556 7.69 3.87 -18.92
N PRO A 557 7.92 4.92 -18.09
CA PRO A 557 6.98 5.28 -17.04
C PRO A 557 5.88 6.23 -17.51
N PHE A 558 4.66 5.99 -17.03
CA PHE A 558 3.56 6.95 -17.08
C PHE A 558 3.21 7.43 -15.67
N PHE A 559 3.17 8.75 -15.47
CA PHE A 559 2.93 9.35 -14.17
C PHE A 559 1.49 9.88 -14.07
N ILE A 560 0.75 9.44 -13.06
CA ILE A 560 -0.57 9.94 -12.69
C ILE A 560 -0.44 10.61 -11.31
N ARG A 561 -0.80 11.89 -11.21
CA ARG A 561 -0.78 12.65 -9.95
C ARG A 561 -2.21 12.96 -9.52
N CYS A 562 -2.62 12.42 -8.38
CA CYS A 562 -3.91 12.69 -7.77
C CYS A 562 -3.81 13.90 -6.84
N ILE A 563 -4.77 14.83 -6.91
CA ILE A 563 -4.81 16.05 -6.10
C ILE A 563 -6.05 16.02 -5.22
N LYS A 564 -5.86 16.11 -3.90
CA LYS A 564 -6.93 16.22 -2.92
C LYS A 564 -7.50 17.64 -2.93
N PRO A 565 -8.80 17.84 -3.19
CA PRO A 565 -9.35 19.18 -3.34
C PRO A 565 -9.60 19.89 -2.01
N ASN A 566 -9.92 19.18 -0.91
CA ASN A 566 -10.14 19.74 0.42
C ASN A 566 -9.96 18.67 1.52
N GLU A 567 -9.65 19.06 2.75
CA GLU A 567 -9.49 18.13 3.89
C GLU A 567 -10.80 17.52 4.38
N TYR A 568 -11.93 18.16 4.12
CA TYR A 568 -13.27 17.77 4.59
C TYR A 568 -13.91 16.63 3.79
N LYS A 569 -13.25 16.12 2.75
CA LYS A 569 -13.75 15.07 1.85
C LYS A 569 -15.09 15.42 1.19
N ARG A 570 -15.38 16.72 1.03
CA ARG A 570 -16.64 17.20 0.43
C ARG A 570 -16.52 17.38 -1.07
N ALA A 571 -17.52 16.92 -1.81
CA ALA A 571 -17.62 17.18 -3.24
C ALA A 571 -17.75 18.68 -3.52
N LEU A 572 -17.26 19.13 -4.68
CA LEU A 572 -17.38 20.51 -5.19
C LEU A 572 -16.78 21.61 -4.28
N MET A 573 -15.97 21.24 -3.30
CA MET A 573 -15.23 22.17 -2.45
C MET A 573 -13.74 22.12 -2.77
N MET A 574 -13.10 23.28 -2.95
CA MET A 574 -11.67 23.37 -3.24
C MET A 574 -10.98 24.33 -2.28
N ASP A 575 -10.05 23.79 -1.49
CA ASP A 575 -9.07 24.55 -0.73
C ASP A 575 -7.89 24.88 -1.65
N ARG A 576 -7.80 26.16 -2.03
CA ARG A 576 -6.77 26.64 -2.96
C ARG A 576 -5.36 26.49 -2.42
N ASP A 577 -5.15 26.68 -1.13
CA ASP A 577 -3.83 26.61 -0.51
C ASP A 577 -3.36 25.16 -0.36
N LEU A 578 -4.28 24.24 -0.07
CA LEU A 578 -4.01 22.81 -0.08
C LEU A 578 -3.66 22.31 -1.50
N VAL A 579 -4.44 22.71 -2.51
CA VAL A 579 -4.18 22.33 -3.91
C VAL A 579 -2.86 22.93 -4.41
N LEU A 580 -2.60 24.20 -4.12
CA LEU A 580 -1.36 24.87 -4.53
C LEU A 580 -0.13 24.19 -3.92
N ARG A 581 -0.17 23.87 -2.62
CA ARG A 581 0.90 23.12 -1.96
C ARG A 581 1.15 21.78 -2.66
N GLN A 582 0.09 21.02 -2.94
CA GLN A 582 0.17 19.75 -3.68
C GLN A 582 0.84 19.88 -5.05
N LEU A 583 0.48 20.90 -5.82
CA LEU A 583 1.08 21.15 -7.13
C LEU A 583 2.56 21.53 -7.05
N GLN A 584 2.95 22.27 -6.01
CA GLN A 584 4.35 22.64 -5.76
C GLN A 584 5.19 21.41 -5.38
N TYR A 585 4.78 20.62 -4.38
CA TYR A 585 5.61 19.50 -3.95
C TYR A 585 5.57 18.30 -4.92
N SER A 586 4.50 18.10 -5.69
CA SER A 586 4.49 17.06 -6.73
C SER A 586 5.42 17.35 -7.92
N GLY A 587 6.04 18.54 -7.97
CA GLY A 587 6.93 18.98 -9.06
C GLY A 587 6.19 19.32 -10.36
N MET A 588 4.87 19.51 -10.31
CA MET A 588 4.04 19.76 -11.49
C MET A 588 4.32 21.14 -12.09
N MET A 589 4.60 22.14 -11.26
CA MET A 589 4.89 23.50 -11.73
C MET A 589 6.19 23.55 -12.53
N GLU A 590 7.22 22.85 -12.07
CA GLU A 590 8.52 22.71 -12.73
C GLU A 590 8.38 21.90 -14.02
N THR A 591 7.59 20.82 -13.99
CA THR A 591 7.29 20.00 -15.17
C THR A 591 6.67 20.81 -16.29
N ILE A 592 5.68 21.66 -15.98
CA ILE A 592 5.03 22.53 -16.96
C ILE A 592 6.03 23.53 -17.55
N LYS A 593 6.87 24.16 -16.72
CA LYS A 593 7.89 25.11 -17.18
C LYS A 593 8.88 24.45 -18.15
N ILE A 594 9.30 23.22 -17.86
CA ILE A 594 10.26 22.49 -18.68
C ILE A 594 9.63 22.06 -19.99
N ARG A 595 8.44 21.44 -19.96
CA ARG A 595 7.75 21.05 -21.20
C ARG A 595 7.37 22.24 -22.09
N ARG A 596 7.16 23.42 -21.50
CA ARG A 596 6.91 24.65 -22.26
C ARG A 596 8.16 25.20 -22.93
N ASN A 597 9.33 25.05 -22.29
CA ASN A 597 10.59 25.61 -22.77
C ASN A 597 11.45 24.59 -23.54
N GLY A 598 11.06 23.32 -23.54
CA GLY A 598 11.72 22.21 -24.25
C GLY A 598 10.93 21.75 -25.49
N TYR A 599 11.34 20.61 -26.04
CA TYR A 599 10.80 19.99 -27.26
C TYR A 599 10.12 18.65 -26.94
N PRO A 600 8.84 18.66 -26.48
CA PRO A 600 8.14 17.45 -26.05
C PRO A 600 7.77 16.51 -27.21
N ILE A 601 7.79 16.99 -28.45
CA ILE A 601 7.51 16.21 -29.65
C ILE A 601 8.84 15.90 -30.32
N ARG A 602 9.07 14.64 -30.67
CA ARG A 602 10.29 14.21 -31.34
C ARG A 602 10.04 13.05 -32.27
N HIS A 603 10.72 13.03 -33.40
CA HIS A 603 10.59 11.97 -34.39
C HIS A 603 11.95 11.63 -34.99
N ASP A 604 12.26 10.34 -35.11
CA ASP A 604 13.37 9.88 -35.93
C ASP A 604 13.15 10.32 -37.39
N PHE A 605 14.23 10.68 -38.09
CA PHE A 605 14.12 11.25 -39.43
C PHE A 605 13.40 10.35 -40.42
N GLU A 606 13.68 9.04 -40.43
CA GLU A 606 13.09 8.13 -41.42
C GLU A 606 11.56 7.97 -41.25
N PRO A 607 11.01 7.63 -40.06
CA PRO A 607 9.56 7.64 -39.82
C PRO A 607 8.92 8.99 -40.10
N PHE A 608 9.58 10.09 -39.74
CA PHE A 608 9.08 11.45 -39.96
C PHE A 608 8.91 11.74 -41.44
N VAL A 609 9.96 11.53 -42.25
CA VAL A 609 9.93 11.74 -43.70
C VAL A 609 8.91 10.82 -44.34
N ARG A 610 8.88 9.53 -43.94
CA ARG A 610 7.90 8.56 -44.48
C ARG A 610 6.47 9.04 -44.30
N ARG A 611 6.16 9.61 -43.13
CA ARG A 611 4.81 10.07 -42.75
C ARG A 611 4.46 11.43 -43.35
N TYR A 612 5.36 12.40 -43.30
CA TYR A 612 5.04 13.81 -43.56
C TYR A 612 5.51 14.31 -44.92
N ARG A 613 6.30 13.55 -45.71
CA ARG A 613 6.70 13.95 -47.07
C ARG A 613 5.53 14.28 -47.99
N VAL A 614 4.35 13.70 -47.74
CA VAL A 614 3.13 13.93 -48.53
C VAL A 614 2.61 15.38 -48.44
N LEU A 615 3.06 16.14 -47.43
CA LEU A 615 2.68 17.54 -47.25
C LEU A 615 3.45 18.50 -48.17
N VAL A 616 4.53 18.05 -48.80
CA VAL A 616 5.44 18.89 -49.58
C VAL A 616 5.87 18.23 -50.88
N ASN A 617 5.79 18.98 -51.97
CA ASN A 617 6.28 18.54 -53.27
C ASN A 617 7.82 18.52 -53.30
N GLY A 618 8.38 17.48 -53.93
CA GLY A 618 9.82 17.34 -54.17
C GLY A 618 10.60 16.50 -53.15
N VAL A 619 9.94 15.93 -52.13
CA VAL A 619 10.59 15.04 -51.15
C VAL A 619 10.32 13.57 -51.52
N GLY A 620 11.40 12.87 -51.92
CA GLY A 620 11.37 11.45 -52.28
C GLY A 620 11.07 10.51 -51.10
N ALA A 621 10.99 9.20 -51.37
CA ALA A 621 10.84 8.22 -50.30
C ALA A 621 12.12 8.16 -49.43
N PRO A 622 12.04 7.76 -48.14
CA PRO A 622 13.19 7.81 -47.22
C PRO A 622 14.44 7.04 -47.69
N ASN A 623 14.26 6.01 -48.52
CA ASN A 623 15.34 5.22 -49.13
C ASN A 623 16.00 5.88 -50.35
N GLN A 624 15.50 7.03 -50.80
CA GLN A 624 15.95 7.75 -52.00
C GLN A 624 16.50 9.14 -51.68
N VAL A 625 16.39 9.58 -50.42
CA VAL A 625 16.77 10.93 -50.00
C VAL A 625 17.58 10.87 -48.72
N GLU A 626 18.42 11.89 -48.52
CA GLU A 626 19.05 12.12 -47.23
C GLU A 626 17.97 12.58 -46.24
N VAL A 627 17.66 11.72 -45.26
CA VAL A 627 16.45 11.85 -44.43
C VAL A 627 16.47 13.09 -43.52
N ARG A 628 17.65 13.57 -43.09
CA ARG A 628 17.75 14.78 -42.28
C ARG A 628 17.41 16.03 -43.07
N THR A 629 18.00 16.19 -44.25
CA THR A 629 17.72 17.31 -45.17
C THR A 629 16.26 17.27 -45.64
N ALA A 630 15.73 16.07 -45.92
CA ALA A 630 14.32 15.91 -46.25
C ALA A 630 13.40 16.35 -45.08
N ALA A 631 13.71 15.97 -43.84
CA ALA A 631 12.98 16.41 -42.66
C ALA A 631 13.04 17.94 -42.47
N GLU A 632 14.22 18.54 -42.66
CA GLU A 632 14.41 19.99 -42.62
C GLU A 632 13.54 20.71 -43.66
N GLN A 633 13.53 20.21 -44.91
CA GLN A 633 12.71 20.78 -45.98
C GLN A 633 11.22 20.71 -45.66
N ILE A 634 10.75 19.59 -45.10
CA ILE A 634 9.36 19.43 -44.65
C ILE A 634 9.06 20.48 -43.58
N CYS A 635 9.89 20.59 -42.53
CA CYS A 635 9.66 21.52 -41.42
C CYS A 635 9.63 22.97 -41.88
N LYS A 636 10.64 23.40 -42.65
CA LYS A 636 10.73 24.79 -43.15
C LYS A 636 9.52 25.17 -44.03
N LYS A 637 9.06 24.26 -44.89
CA LYS A 637 7.94 24.53 -45.79
C LYS A 637 6.58 24.50 -45.09
N VAL A 638 6.38 23.60 -44.12
CA VAL A 638 5.07 23.38 -43.48
C VAL A 638 4.89 24.22 -42.22
N LEU A 639 5.92 24.31 -41.36
CA LEU A 639 5.84 25.01 -40.07
C LEU A 639 6.18 26.50 -40.19
N GLY A 640 6.87 26.91 -41.27
CA GLY A 640 7.26 28.29 -41.52
C GLY A 640 8.48 28.77 -40.71
N SER A 641 8.93 29.99 -40.99
CA SER A 641 10.17 30.57 -40.44
C SER A 641 10.07 31.03 -38.98
N GLU A 642 8.86 31.14 -38.43
CA GLU A 642 8.62 31.52 -37.03
C GLU A 642 8.53 30.30 -36.09
N SER A 643 8.62 29.09 -36.62
CA SER A 643 8.56 27.86 -35.82
C SER A 643 9.90 27.54 -35.16
N GLU A 644 9.90 27.23 -33.87
CA GLU A 644 11.11 27.03 -33.05
C GLU A 644 11.71 25.61 -33.16
N PHE A 645 11.38 24.82 -34.20
CA PHE A 645 11.86 23.43 -34.32
C PHE A 645 13.39 23.31 -34.34
N GLN A 646 13.92 22.18 -33.86
CA GLN A 646 15.35 21.88 -33.87
C GLN A 646 15.65 20.58 -34.61
N LEU A 647 16.81 20.53 -35.26
CA LEU A 647 17.30 19.32 -35.93
C LEU A 647 18.49 18.79 -35.15
N GLY A 648 18.28 17.63 -34.52
CA GLY A 648 19.33 16.88 -33.86
C GLY A 648 20.22 16.13 -34.84
N LYS A 649 20.97 15.16 -34.31
CA LYS A 649 21.79 14.22 -35.09
C LYS A 649 20.95 13.12 -35.72
N THR A 650 19.92 12.64 -35.01
CA THR A 650 19.11 11.48 -35.43
C THR A 650 17.62 11.79 -35.51
N LYS A 651 17.18 12.89 -34.89
CA LYS A 651 15.76 13.26 -34.74
C LYS A 651 15.48 14.71 -35.10
N VAL A 652 14.22 14.97 -35.44
CA VAL A 652 13.62 16.30 -35.41
C VAL A 652 12.89 16.50 -34.09
N PHE A 653 13.03 17.71 -33.54
CA PHE A 653 12.50 18.17 -32.25
C PHE A 653 11.56 19.37 -32.45
#